data_AF-A0AAX2DUK0-F1
#
_entry.id   AF-A0AAX2DUK0-F1
#
_cell.length_a   1.000
_cell.length_b   1.000
_cell.length_c   1.000
_cell.angle_alpha   90.00
_cell.angle_beta   90.00
_cell.angle_gamma   90.00
#
_symmetry.space_group_name_H-M   'P 1'
#
loop_
_entity.id
_entity.type
_entity.pdbx_description
1 polymer ?
#
loop_
_entity_poly.entity_id
_entity_poly.type
_entity_poly.pdbx_seq_one_letter_code
_entity_poly.pdbx_strand_id
1 'polypeptide(L)'
;MNKSYALIWNQATGCWNVASEGTRRRGKSSRLKVVIAAGFSLLGLLAQAPAFALPGGAAVVAGDAGIHTTVDGKHMTVDQKSNKLITNWNEFSVAGDESVSFHQPGSSSIALNRVLGTNGSDIQGRIDANGKVFLINPNGVVFGKSAQVNVGGLVASTQNISDKDFLDGTYRFAGNSSSAVSNAGQITASEGGSVALLGAQVSNSGVIQAQMGSVALGAGKDFSVNFDGNGLLNLQVNSAAVDALVQNGGLLKADGGQVLMTASSASSLLNNVVSNQGVIEAKTLQNKAGKIVLDGGDNGIVQVAGRQDASALGGQGNGGVVENRGAQVEVQLAAQVDTHADKGATGTWKIHSSEVSVSKAENPSTRGLVIGGGINGNNGTGSNTDTAPTLHADTLAQNLARTNVELSSKGNLSVNKAVSWNSGNKLGLTAERGDVEVNAALSATGAGATLALNAAQGGIRLNDNVALTGTGASLELNSKNGHSLQDDKSATLSGADARFSANGESYQVVQNLKQLRDIENNMNGRYVLGNQITGQGSFKTLGEDNSFTGKLDGLGNTISDLSIYSTTPFVGLFSANLGQISNLNLERISASGAYSTYYNTQVGTLAAVNMGSIRNVKAKDVRVTGASHLNSLGGLVALNLAGDIANSSASGLVIGNQHTFAMGGLVGENITNPDGVAKITNSHADVSLRGQMNGDSRNAGGLVGSNRGVIANASSTGTIDLAGANLNIGGLVGENTGNGSISNSRSSTNVSGNRARRIGGLVGSNQGSLANSHASGDVTGNGTEAIGGLVGQNLGGSIANSSANNNVSDRYSSNVGGLIGHNQGGRIDNASASGTVKGGRNANIGGLIGTNQDGSISNSSAKGYVAGLYGSNVGGLIGYNRNGRIDNVTVTGMVTGGDKANIGGLIGYSEKSSIANASSTSQSVTGGNDARIGGLVGHSLNDNIANSSVSTTVTGYYRSRIGGLVGHSQNTDITNTSASAMVEGRDDSQVGGLVGHSQDSRINNSSASATVNGGTNSQVGGLVGYNQGSDINNATVSATVSGGTTSLVGGLVGRQQGKVGNAFVKGSVKGGAYSRVGGLAGQNEGEIRNSTTTSDVSGGYGARLGGLAGMNFTKMYQSSAGGKVDGSASAGQFYGGLVGIDFWSQTQSFNSVFGEAAKVQPVGLQF
;
A
#
# COMPACT_ATOMS: atom_id res chain seq x y z
N MET A 1 -32.47 -14.65 -32.93
CA MET A 1 -33.29 -14.76 -34.16
C MET A 1 -33.80 -13.36 -34.52
N ASN A 2 -33.42 -12.84 -35.70
CA ASN A 2 -34.15 -11.87 -36.53
C ASN A 2 -33.43 -11.87 -37.89
N LYS A 3 -34.05 -12.49 -38.92
CA LYS A 3 -33.45 -12.78 -40.24
C LYS A 3 -33.90 -11.76 -41.31
N SER A 4 -33.77 -10.47 -41.01
CA SER A 4 -34.19 -9.41 -41.94
C SER A 4 -33.14 -8.30 -41.97
N TYR A 5 -32.56 -8.03 -43.14
CA TYR A 5 -31.61 -6.94 -43.33
C TYR A 5 -31.87 -6.21 -44.65
N ALA A 6 -31.48 -4.93 -44.74
CA ALA A 6 -31.60 -4.13 -45.97
C ALA A 6 -30.24 -4.03 -46.66
N LEU A 7 -30.21 -4.12 -47.99
CA LEU A 7 -29.01 -3.87 -48.80
C LEU A 7 -29.05 -2.43 -49.34
N ILE A 8 -27.98 -1.66 -49.11
CA ILE A 8 -27.81 -0.29 -49.63
C ILE A 8 -26.56 -0.20 -50.50
N TRP A 9 -26.66 0.53 -51.63
CA TRP A 9 -25.54 0.71 -52.56
C TRP A 9 -24.58 1.77 -52.02
N ASN A 10 -23.35 1.35 -51.67
CA ASN A 10 -22.32 2.27 -51.18
C ASN A 10 -21.49 2.80 -52.37
N GLN A 11 -21.60 4.10 -52.62
CA GLN A 11 -20.98 4.76 -53.77
C GLN A 11 -19.45 4.90 -53.64
N ALA A 12 -18.90 4.85 -52.42
CA ALA A 12 -17.47 4.90 -52.16
C ALA A 12 -16.78 3.54 -52.31
N THR A 13 -17.51 2.43 -52.08
CA THR A 13 -16.95 1.07 -52.14
C THR A 13 -17.42 0.25 -53.35
N GLY A 14 -18.39 0.76 -54.12
CA GLY A 14 -18.86 0.10 -55.36
C GLY A 14 -19.59 -1.23 -55.14
N CYS A 15 -20.04 -1.52 -53.91
CA CYS A 15 -20.70 -2.77 -53.54
C CYS A 15 -21.96 -2.53 -52.68
N TRP A 16 -22.77 -3.58 -52.55
CA TRP A 16 -23.98 -3.58 -51.71
C TRP A 16 -23.62 -3.96 -50.28
N ASN A 17 -23.95 -3.09 -49.32
CA ASN A 17 -23.68 -3.31 -47.89
C ASN A 17 -24.97 -3.58 -47.12
N VAL A 18 -24.86 -4.39 -46.07
CA VAL A 18 -25.96 -4.73 -45.15
C VAL A 18 -26.16 -3.60 -44.13
N ALA A 19 -27.40 -3.12 -43.99
CA ALA A 19 -27.78 -2.04 -43.07
C ALA A 19 -29.08 -2.39 -42.29
N SER A 20 -29.30 -1.68 -41.17
CA SER A 20 -30.47 -1.88 -40.29
C SER A 20 -31.77 -1.44 -40.98
N GLU A 21 -32.90 -2.06 -40.63
CA GLU A 21 -34.16 -1.93 -41.40
C GLU A 21 -34.72 -0.49 -41.50
N GLY A 22 -34.33 0.40 -40.59
CA GLY A 22 -34.77 1.79 -40.55
C GLY A 22 -33.94 2.76 -41.41
N THR A 23 -32.89 2.30 -42.10
CA THR A 23 -32.04 3.20 -42.91
C THR A 23 -32.70 3.60 -44.23
N ARG A 24 -32.71 4.91 -44.52
CA ARG A 24 -33.22 5.47 -45.79
C ARG A 24 -32.45 4.89 -46.98
N ARG A 25 -33.16 4.19 -47.87
CA ARG A 25 -32.58 3.47 -49.01
C ARG A 25 -32.25 4.43 -50.16
N ARG A 26 -31.05 4.33 -50.73
CA ARG A 26 -30.65 5.05 -51.96
C ARG A 26 -30.14 4.04 -52.98
N GLY A 27 -30.77 3.98 -54.15
CA GLY A 27 -30.38 3.08 -55.24
C GLY A 27 -29.25 3.63 -56.11
N LYS A 28 -28.60 2.76 -56.88
CA LYS A 28 -27.58 3.10 -57.88
C LYS A 28 -28.17 4.07 -58.92
N SER A 29 -27.66 5.29 -59.00
CA SER A 29 -28.17 6.30 -59.94
C SER A 29 -27.81 5.91 -61.39
N SER A 30 -28.82 5.58 -62.20
CA SER A 30 -28.66 5.49 -63.65
C SER A 30 -28.86 6.87 -64.27
N ARG A 31 -27.89 7.40 -65.02
CA ARG A 31 -28.21 8.31 -66.12
C ARG A 31 -27.21 8.22 -67.26
N LEU A 32 -27.84 8.30 -68.43
CA LEU A 32 -27.43 8.06 -69.79
C LEU A 32 -26.71 9.29 -70.38
N LYS A 33 -25.91 9.04 -71.42
CA LYS A 33 -25.07 9.97 -72.21
C LYS A 33 -25.83 11.15 -72.84
N VAL A 34 -25.13 12.28 -73.04
CA VAL A 34 -25.24 13.15 -74.24
C VAL A 34 -23.84 13.65 -74.64
N VAL A 35 -23.63 13.60 -75.96
CA VAL A 35 -22.44 13.87 -76.80
C VAL A 35 -22.61 15.22 -77.50
N ILE A 36 -21.52 15.88 -77.94
CA ILE A 36 -21.32 16.63 -79.21
C ILE A 36 -19.97 17.39 -79.11
N ALA A 37 -19.12 17.61 -80.13
CA ALA A 37 -18.76 16.96 -81.41
C ALA A 37 -17.69 17.86 -82.06
N ALA A 38 -16.71 17.28 -82.77
CA ALA A 38 -16.09 17.75 -84.02
C ALA A 38 -14.98 16.74 -84.39
N GLY A 39 -14.90 16.09 -85.55
CA GLY A 39 -15.70 16.06 -86.77
C GLY A 39 -14.89 15.32 -87.85
N PHE A 40 -15.54 14.42 -88.60
CA PHE A 40 -15.20 13.84 -89.94
C PHE A 40 -13.73 13.46 -90.26
N SER A 41 -13.42 12.21 -90.61
CA SER A 41 -13.74 11.67 -91.95
C SER A 41 -13.92 10.14 -92.02
N LEU A 42 -14.77 9.76 -92.97
CA LEU A 42 -15.27 8.44 -93.34
C LEU A 42 -14.29 7.68 -94.27
N LEU A 43 -14.44 6.34 -94.29
CA LEU A 43 -13.95 5.35 -95.26
C LEU A 43 -12.50 4.84 -95.17
N GLY A 44 -12.41 3.61 -94.67
CA GLY A 44 -11.23 2.74 -94.74
C GLY A 44 -11.50 1.42 -94.01
N LEU A 45 -12.48 0.64 -94.48
CA LEU A 45 -12.53 -0.79 -94.18
C LEU A 45 -11.23 -1.38 -94.74
N LEU A 46 -10.36 -1.89 -93.87
CA LEU A 46 -9.48 -3.05 -94.09
C LEU A 46 -8.83 -3.41 -92.76
N ALA A 47 -9.11 -4.63 -92.30
CA ALA A 47 -8.44 -5.42 -91.27
C ALA A 47 -7.43 -4.68 -90.36
N GLN A 48 -7.83 -4.32 -89.14
CA GLN A 48 -6.87 -4.22 -88.04
C GLN A 48 -6.90 -5.55 -87.29
N ALA A 49 -5.78 -6.24 -87.35
CA ALA A 49 -5.53 -7.43 -86.55
C ALA A 49 -5.79 -7.11 -85.07
N PRO A 50 -6.26 -8.07 -84.25
CA PRO A 50 -6.25 -7.90 -82.80
C PRO A 50 -4.82 -7.51 -82.38
N ALA A 51 -4.69 -6.40 -81.66
CA ALA A 51 -3.44 -6.08 -81.00
C ALA A 51 -3.28 -7.11 -79.86
N PHE A 52 -2.54 -8.18 -80.15
CA PHE A 52 -2.12 -9.17 -79.16
C PHE A 52 -1.24 -8.48 -78.11
N ALA A 53 -1.44 -8.81 -76.84
CA ALA A 53 -0.77 -8.19 -75.70
C ALA A 53 0.37 -9.07 -75.14
N LEU A 54 0.91 -9.97 -75.97
CA LEU A 54 2.09 -10.77 -75.65
C LEU A 54 3.30 -9.88 -75.32
N PRO A 55 4.29 -10.37 -74.56
CA PRO A 55 5.51 -9.62 -74.25
C PRO A 55 6.18 -9.05 -75.51
N GLY A 56 6.53 -7.77 -75.48
CA GLY A 56 6.97 -7.00 -76.64
C GLY A 56 8.35 -6.36 -76.47
N GLY A 57 9.12 -6.31 -77.55
CA GLY A 57 10.42 -5.63 -77.59
C GLY A 57 11.55 -6.36 -76.84
N ALA A 58 11.63 -7.67 -76.99
CA ALA A 58 12.64 -8.50 -76.33
C ALA A 58 14.09 -8.13 -76.73
N ALA A 59 14.96 -7.96 -75.74
CA ALA A 59 16.40 -7.85 -75.92
C ALA A 59 17.12 -8.76 -74.91
N VAL A 60 17.76 -9.83 -75.41
CA VAL A 60 18.58 -10.72 -74.57
C VAL A 60 19.90 -10.01 -74.23
N VAL A 61 20.14 -9.80 -72.92
CA VAL A 61 21.31 -9.06 -72.40
C VAL A 61 22.39 -10.02 -71.91
N ALA A 62 22.01 -11.18 -71.38
CA ALA A 62 22.94 -12.21 -70.93
C ALA A 62 22.29 -13.61 -71.06
N GLY A 63 23.08 -14.61 -71.44
CA GLY A 63 22.59 -15.96 -71.71
C GLY A 63 22.24 -16.18 -73.19
N ASP A 64 21.61 -17.31 -73.49
CA ASP A 64 21.20 -17.69 -74.84
C ASP A 64 19.76 -18.22 -74.81
N ALA A 65 18.92 -17.72 -75.72
CA ALA A 65 17.51 -18.11 -75.84
C ALA A 65 16.93 -17.78 -77.23
N GLY A 66 16.12 -18.71 -77.76
CA GLY A 66 15.23 -18.44 -78.89
C GLY A 66 13.86 -17.97 -78.40
N ILE A 67 13.32 -16.88 -78.95
CA ILE A 67 11.98 -16.38 -78.64
C ILE A 67 11.11 -16.55 -79.88
N HIS A 68 10.09 -17.41 -79.78
CA HIS A 68 9.21 -17.78 -80.87
C HIS A 68 7.78 -17.42 -80.53
N THR A 69 7.04 -16.82 -81.46
CA THR A 69 5.59 -16.58 -81.32
C THR A 69 4.87 -17.37 -82.40
N THR A 70 3.77 -18.02 -82.03
CA THR A 70 2.93 -18.78 -82.97
C THR A 70 2.30 -17.87 -84.02
N VAL A 71 1.89 -18.47 -85.15
CA VAL A 71 1.32 -17.73 -86.30
C VAL A 71 0.02 -17.00 -85.93
N ASP A 72 -0.72 -17.51 -84.94
CA ASP A 72 -1.95 -16.87 -84.43
C ASP A 72 -1.67 -15.69 -83.49
N GLY A 73 -0.41 -15.40 -83.16
CA GLY A 73 -0.01 -14.30 -82.28
C GLY A 73 -0.38 -14.46 -80.81
N LYS A 74 -0.82 -15.65 -80.37
CA LYS A 74 -1.34 -15.88 -79.00
C LYS A 74 -0.42 -16.65 -78.07
N HIS A 75 0.55 -17.39 -78.60
CA HIS A 75 1.43 -18.23 -77.81
C HIS A 75 2.90 -17.87 -78.06
N MET A 76 3.61 -17.49 -77.00
CA MET A 76 5.05 -17.24 -77.02
C MET A 76 5.80 -18.37 -76.32
N THR A 77 6.89 -18.82 -76.94
CA THR A 77 7.83 -19.78 -76.37
C THR A 77 9.21 -19.13 -76.24
N VAL A 78 9.80 -19.22 -75.05
CA VAL A 78 11.18 -18.81 -74.74
C VAL A 78 12.02 -20.07 -74.51
N ASP A 79 12.76 -20.48 -75.55
CA ASP A 79 13.66 -21.63 -75.54
C ASP A 79 15.05 -21.24 -75.00
N GLN A 80 15.16 -21.18 -73.68
CA GLN A 80 16.39 -20.85 -72.97
C GLN A 80 17.42 -22.00 -73.06
N LYS A 81 18.67 -21.67 -73.42
CA LYS A 81 19.79 -22.62 -73.53
C LYS A 81 20.81 -22.51 -72.39
N SER A 82 20.93 -21.33 -71.77
CA SER A 82 21.84 -21.08 -70.64
C SER A 82 21.15 -21.29 -69.28
N ASN A 83 21.91 -21.55 -68.20
CA ASN A 83 21.33 -21.71 -66.86
C ASN A 83 20.75 -20.41 -66.27
N LYS A 84 21.27 -19.26 -66.68
CA LYS A 84 20.74 -17.93 -66.36
C LYS A 84 20.51 -17.17 -67.67
N LEU A 85 19.35 -16.55 -67.78
CA LEU A 85 18.95 -15.71 -68.92
C LEU A 85 18.50 -14.36 -68.38
N ILE A 86 18.94 -13.27 -69.01
CA ILE A 86 18.43 -11.92 -68.78
C ILE A 86 17.84 -11.42 -70.09
N THR A 87 16.54 -11.10 -70.07
CA THR A 87 15.82 -10.49 -71.18
C THR A 87 15.18 -9.19 -70.71
N ASN A 88 15.57 -8.09 -71.33
CA ASN A 88 14.89 -6.82 -71.19
C ASN A 88 13.72 -6.75 -72.16
N TRP A 89 12.61 -6.16 -71.72
CA TRP A 89 11.36 -6.04 -72.47
C TRP A 89 10.87 -4.59 -72.44
N ASN A 90 10.25 -4.12 -73.52
CA ASN A 90 9.54 -2.83 -73.51
C ASN A 90 8.23 -2.96 -72.73
N GLU A 91 7.52 -4.07 -72.92
CA GLU A 91 6.33 -4.44 -72.18
C GLU A 91 6.27 -5.96 -71.97
N PHE A 92 5.68 -6.38 -70.87
CA PHE A 92 5.47 -7.80 -70.55
C PHE A 92 4.08 -7.96 -69.95
N SER A 93 3.11 -8.28 -70.79
CA SER A 93 1.73 -8.59 -70.43
C SER A 93 1.33 -9.91 -71.09
N VAL A 94 0.22 -10.52 -70.64
CA VAL A 94 -0.33 -11.75 -71.23
C VAL A 94 -1.85 -11.69 -71.11
N ALA A 95 -2.58 -11.48 -72.21
CA ALA A 95 -4.04 -11.41 -72.19
C ALA A 95 -4.70 -12.77 -71.84
N GLY A 96 -5.99 -12.77 -71.54
CA GLY A 96 -6.69 -13.94 -70.96
C GLY A 96 -6.69 -15.22 -71.83
N ASP A 97 -6.57 -15.08 -73.14
CA ASP A 97 -6.47 -16.19 -74.11
C ASP A 97 -5.05 -16.40 -74.67
N GLU A 98 -4.04 -15.75 -74.08
CA GLU A 98 -2.63 -15.84 -74.48
C GLU A 98 -1.80 -16.70 -73.50
N SER A 99 -0.64 -17.18 -73.95
CA SER A 99 0.30 -17.89 -73.09
C SER A 99 1.78 -17.62 -73.38
N VAL A 100 2.61 -17.67 -72.34
CA VAL A 100 4.08 -17.62 -72.43
C VAL A 100 4.67 -18.88 -71.79
N SER A 101 5.43 -19.68 -72.55
CA SER A 101 6.09 -20.90 -72.08
C SER A 101 7.61 -20.75 -72.09
N PHE A 102 8.26 -20.99 -70.95
CA PHE A 102 9.71 -21.01 -70.83
C PHE A 102 10.21 -22.46 -70.81
N HIS A 103 10.98 -22.85 -71.82
CA HIS A 103 11.70 -24.13 -71.85
C HIS A 103 13.16 -23.89 -71.48
N GLN A 104 13.50 -24.27 -70.25
CA GLN A 104 14.81 -24.00 -69.64
C GLN A 104 15.64 -25.29 -69.50
N PRO A 105 16.98 -25.20 -69.37
CA PRO A 105 17.83 -26.40 -69.30
C PRO A 105 17.52 -27.35 -68.13
N GLY A 106 17.06 -26.81 -66.99
CA GLY A 106 16.65 -27.60 -65.84
C GLY A 106 15.81 -26.81 -64.85
N SER A 107 15.36 -27.46 -63.79
CA SER A 107 14.47 -26.86 -62.78
C SER A 107 15.11 -25.78 -61.91
N SER A 108 16.45 -25.75 -61.85
CA SER A 108 17.23 -24.71 -61.17
C SER A 108 17.60 -23.52 -62.07
N SER A 109 17.35 -23.61 -63.38
CA SER A 109 17.61 -22.53 -64.33
C SER A 109 16.69 -21.33 -64.09
N ILE A 110 17.16 -20.12 -64.37
CA ILE A 110 16.44 -18.88 -64.07
C ILE A 110 16.32 -17.99 -65.32
N ALA A 111 15.11 -17.54 -65.62
CA ALA A 111 14.81 -16.54 -66.64
C ALA A 111 14.44 -15.21 -65.99
N LEU A 112 15.31 -14.21 -66.08
CA LEU A 112 15.05 -12.84 -65.63
C LEU A 112 14.43 -12.02 -66.75
N ASN A 113 13.16 -11.66 -66.58
CA ASN A 113 12.39 -10.80 -67.47
C ASN A 113 12.27 -9.42 -66.83
N ARG A 114 12.95 -8.42 -67.39
CA ARG A 114 12.98 -7.05 -66.88
C ARG A 114 12.26 -6.11 -67.83
N VAL A 115 11.21 -5.45 -67.36
CA VAL A 115 10.48 -4.43 -68.14
C VAL A 115 11.12 -3.06 -67.95
N LEU A 116 11.50 -2.42 -69.06
CA LEU A 116 12.11 -1.09 -69.09
C LEU A 116 11.13 0.02 -69.55
N GLY A 117 9.98 -0.35 -70.13
CA GLY A 117 8.95 0.61 -70.52
C GLY A 117 8.21 1.21 -69.34
N THR A 118 7.15 1.98 -69.62
CA THR A 118 6.37 2.72 -68.61
C THR A 118 5.08 2.02 -68.18
N ASN A 119 4.73 0.90 -68.82
CA ASN A 119 3.50 0.17 -68.54
C ASN A 119 3.73 -0.91 -67.46
N GLY A 120 2.74 -1.08 -66.58
CA GLY A 120 2.70 -2.22 -65.66
C GLY A 120 2.46 -3.53 -66.41
N SER A 121 2.88 -4.64 -65.79
CA SER A 121 2.64 -5.98 -66.32
C SER A 121 1.24 -6.44 -65.94
N ASP A 122 0.36 -6.64 -66.93
CA ASP A 122 -0.99 -7.20 -66.73
C ASP A 122 -1.03 -8.64 -67.24
N ILE A 123 -1.03 -9.60 -66.32
CA ILE A 123 -1.02 -11.04 -66.58
C ILE A 123 -2.43 -11.57 -66.32
N GLN A 124 -3.15 -11.86 -67.40
CA GLN A 124 -4.50 -12.44 -67.40
C GLN A 124 -4.51 -13.88 -67.93
N GLY A 125 -3.54 -14.25 -68.77
CA GLY A 125 -3.41 -15.57 -69.40
C GLY A 125 -2.47 -16.53 -68.67
N ARG A 126 -1.84 -17.44 -69.42
CA ARG A 126 -1.01 -18.52 -68.85
C ARG A 126 0.50 -18.26 -68.94
N ILE A 127 1.24 -18.54 -67.87
CA ILE A 127 2.70 -18.61 -67.88
C ILE A 127 3.14 -19.99 -67.40
N ASP A 128 3.85 -20.74 -68.23
CA ASP A 128 4.39 -22.05 -67.86
C ASP A 128 5.93 -22.04 -67.90
N ALA A 129 6.59 -22.68 -66.94
CA ALA A 129 8.05 -22.86 -66.95
C ALA A 129 8.47 -24.13 -66.20
N ASN A 130 9.46 -24.85 -66.72
CA ASN A 130 10.05 -25.99 -66.00
C ASN A 130 11.07 -25.55 -64.92
N GLY A 131 11.65 -24.35 -65.03
CA GLY A 131 12.55 -23.73 -64.05
C GLY A 131 11.97 -22.46 -63.44
N LYS A 132 12.84 -21.53 -63.01
CA LYS A 132 12.43 -20.30 -62.30
C LYS A 132 12.23 -19.14 -63.26
N VAL A 133 11.21 -18.32 -62.98
CA VAL A 133 10.90 -17.09 -63.71
C VAL A 133 10.98 -15.90 -62.76
N PHE A 134 11.79 -14.91 -63.09
CA PHE A 134 11.85 -13.63 -62.37
C PHE A 134 11.20 -12.57 -63.28
N LEU A 135 10.14 -11.90 -62.82
CA LEU A 135 9.44 -10.84 -63.52
C LEU A 135 9.61 -9.52 -62.76
N ILE A 136 10.37 -8.59 -63.34
CA ILE A 136 10.74 -7.34 -62.70
C ILE A 136 10.12 -6.18 -63.48
N ASN A 137 9.19 -5.45 -62.86
CA ASN A 137 8.56 -4.28 -63.48
C ASN A 137 8.33 -3.17 -62.44
N PRO A 138 9.13 -2.08 -62.48
CA PRO A 138 8.96 -0.93 -61.58
C PRO A 138 7.59 -0.24 -61.65
N ASN A 139 6.83 -0.42 -62.73
CA ASN A 139 5.50 0.18 -62.90
C ASN A 139 4.37 -0.66 -62.29
N GLY A 140 4.67 -1.86 -61.77
CA GLY A 140 3.70 -2.75 -61.14
C GLY A 140 3.53 -4.08 -61.87
N VAL A 141 3.08 -5.09 -61.12
CA VAL A 141 2.78 -6.43 -61.64
C VAL A 141 1.41 -6.87 -61.12
N VAL A 142 0.50 -7.21 -62.03
CA VAL A 142 -0.87 -7.64 -61.73
C VAL A 142 -1.09 -9.02 -62.34
N PHE A 143 -1.41 -10.01 -61.51
CA PHE A 143 -1.95 -11.30 -61.94
C PHE A 143 -3.46 -11.26 -61.76
N GLY A 144 -4.22 -11.11 -62.83
CA GLY A 144 -5.67 -11.02 -62.77
C GLY A 144 -6.35 -12.37 -62.52
N LYS A 145 -7.69 -12.36 -62.40
CA LYS A 145 -8.47 -13.51 -61.92
C LYS A 145 -8.38 -14.77 -62.80
N SER A 146 -8.13 -14.61 -64.10
CA SER A 146 -7.98 -15.73 -65.03
C SER A 146 -6.55 -16.25 -65.14
N ALA A 147 -5.58 -15.57 -64.53
CA ALA A 147 -4.16 -15.89 -64.68
C ALA A 147 -3.84 -17.27 -64.11
N GLN A 148 -3.05 -18.04 -64.86
CA GLN A 148 -2.50 -19.33 -64.43
C GLN A 148 -0.99 -19.33 -64.61
N VAL A 149 -0.24 -19.34 -63.53
CA VAL A 149 1.23 -19.35 -63.55
C VAL A 149 1.72 -20.66 -62.96
N ASN A 150 2.33 -21.54 -63.77
CA ASN A 150 2.87 -22.83 -63.34
C ASN A 150 4.38 -22.86 -63.61
N VAL A 151 5.20 -22.75 -62.56
CA VAL A 151 6.66 -22.57 -62.72
C VAL A 151 7.46 -23.43 -61.74
N GLY A 152 8.74 -23.66 -61.98
CA GLY A 152 9.67 -24.21 -60.98
C GLY A 152 9.90 -23.27 -59.80
N GLY A 153 9.75 -21.96 -60.01
CA GLY A 153 9.71 -20.93 -58.98
C GLY A 153 9.44 -19.55 -59.59
N LEU A 154 8.88 -18.62 -58.80
CA LEU A 154 8.54 -17.26 -59.25
C LEU A 154 9.16 -16.22 -58.33
N VAL A 155 9.78 -15.18 -58.91
CA VAL A 155 10.00 -13.90 -58.22
C VAL A 155 9.33 -12.81 -59.03
N ALA A 156 8.30 -12.16 -58.50
CA ALA A 156 7.71 -10.97 -59.12
C ALA A 156 8.05 -9.76 -58.26
N SER A 157 8.72 -8.75 -58.85
CA SER A 157 9.21 -7.59 -58.10
C SER A 157 8.96 -6.27 -58.80
N THR A 158 8.58 -5.24 -58.05
CA THR A 158 8.64 -3.85 -58.53
C THR A 158 9.98 -3.17 -58.22
N GLN A 159 10.81 -3.76 -57.38
CA GLN A 159 12.20 -3.32 -57.18
C GLN A 159 13.13 -4.06 -58.14
N ASN A 160 14.17 -3.35 -58.62
CA ASN A 160 15.06 -3.87 -59.65
C ASN A 160 16.19 -4.71 -59.05
N ILE A 161 16.78 -5.61 -59.85
CA ILE A 161 18.03 -6.32 -59.54
C ILE A 161 19.07 -5.95 -60.59
N SER A 162 20.32 -5.71 -60.20
CA SER A 162 21.38 -5.44 -61.17
C SER A 162 21.78 -6.72 -61.91
N ASP A 163 22.24 -6.60 -63.16
CA ASP A 163 22.67 -7.77 -63.94
C ASP A 163 23.83 -8.51 -63.24
N LYS A 164 24.75 -7.74 -62.64
CA LYS A 164 25.86 -8.28 -61.85
C LYS A 164 25.36 -9.12 -60.69
N ASP A 165 24.48 -8.55 -59.85
CA ASP A 165 23.93 -9.24 -58.68
C ASP A 165 23.21 -10.54 -59.08
N PHE A 166 22.41 -10.48 -60.14
CA PHE A 166 21.71 -11.64 -60.67
C PHE A 166 22.68 -12.73 -61.15
N LEU A 167 23.70 -12.38 -61.94
CA LEU A 167 24.68 -13.31 -62.47
C LEU A 167 25.54 -13.93 -61.36
N ASP A 168 25.96 -13.12 -60.39
CA ASP A 168 26.73 -13.55 -59.22
C ASP A 168 25.91 -14.40 -58.23
N GLY A 169 24.57 -14.45 -58.41
CA GLY A 169 23.68 -15.20 -57.51
C GLY A 169 23.38 -14.49 -56.20
N THR A 170 23.66 -13.19 -56.13
CA THR A 170 23.29 -12.31 -55.02
C THR A 170 21.93 -11.69 -55.33
N TYR A 171 20.83 -12.27 -54.86
CA TYR A 171 19.50 -11.77 -55.23
C TYR A 171 19.04 -10.60 -54.35
N ARG A 172 19.67 -9.44 -54.57
CA ARG A 172 19.27 -8.17 -53.96
C ARG A 172 18.37 -7.38 -54.91
N PHE A 173 17.16 -7.06 -54.46
CA PHE A 173 16.20 -6.26 -55.22
C PHE A 173 16.06 -4.90 -54.55
N ALA A 174 16.49 -3.83 -55.23
CA ALA A 174 16.45 -2.49 -54.70
C ALA A 174 15.94 -1.48 -55.72
N GLY A 175 15.22 -0.47 -55.25
CA GLY A 175 14.71 0.60 -56.10
C GLY A 175 13.84 1.61 -55.35
N ASN A 176 13.33 2.58 -56.11
CA ASN A 176 12.45 3.62 -55.60
C ASN A 176 10.99 3.44 -56.06
N SER A 177 10.62 2.26 -56.58
CA SER A 177 9.25 2.01 -57.01
C SER A 177 8.29 2.06 -55.82
N SER A 178 7.16 2.75 -56.00
CA SER A 178 6.01 2.75 -55.09
C SER A 178 4.87 1.85 -55.58
N SER A 179 5.08 1.13 -56.69
CA SER A 179 4.07 0.31 -57.34
C SER A 179 3.84 -1.01 -56.60
N ALA A 180 2.64 -1.57 -56.81
CA ALA A 180 2.21 -2.80 -56.15
C ALA A 180 2.49 -4.07 -56.99
N VAL A 181 2.64 -5.20 -56.28
CA VAL A 181 2.47 -6.54 -56.85
C VAL A 181 1.14 -7.10 -56.33
N SER A 182 0.22 -7.48 -57.23
CA SER A 182 -1.09 -8.01 -56.85
C SER A 182 -1.40 -9.32 -57.55
N ASN A 183 -1.92 -10.29 -56.79
CA ASN A 183 -2.39 -11.57 -57.30
C ASN A 183 -3.88 -11.77 -57.01
N ALA A 184 -4.66 -12.00 -58.06
CA ALA A 184 -6.04 -12.45 -58.03
C ALA A 184 -6.24 -13.79 -58.77
N GLY A 185 -5.20 -14.32 -59.42
CA GLY A 185 -5.21 -15.57 -60.18
C GLY A 185 -4.62 -16.74 -59.39
N GLN A 186 -4.14 -17.76 -60.12
CA GLN A 186 -3.52 -18.96 -59.55
C GLN A 186 -2.03 -19.03 -59.90
N ILE A 187 -1.18 -19.03 -58.88
CA ILE A 187 0.27 -19.20 -59.00
C ILE A 187 0.68 -20.51 -58.32
N THR A 188 1.29 -21.41 -59.07
CA THR A 188 1.73 -22.73 -58.59
C THR A 188 3.22 -22.90 -58.87
N ALA A 189 4.01 -23.14 -57.83
CA ALA A 189 5.38 -23.60 -57.94
C ALA A 189 5.45 -25.14 -57.87
N SER A 190 6.38 -25.73 -58.61
CA SER A 190 6.74 -27.15 -58.50
C SER A 190 7.13 -27.54 -57.08
N GLU A 191 7.10 -28.84 -56.75
CA GLU A 191 7.50 -29.34 -55.43
C GLU A 191 8.93 -28.89 -55.06
N GLY A 192 9.08 -28.35 -53.85
CA GLY A 192 10.33 -27.74 -53.36
C GLY A 192 10.66 -26.36 -53.96
N GLY A 193 9.84 -25.85 -54.88
CA GLY A 193 9.95 -24.52 -55.49
C GLY A 193 9.49 -23.39 -54.57
N SER A 194 9.68 -22.14 -55.01
CA SER A 194 9.33 -20.96 -54.21
C SER A 194 8.66 -19.86 -55.01
N VAL A 195 7.75 -19.12 -54.36
CA VAL A 195 7.10 -17.91 -54.91
C VAL A 195 7.42 -16.73 -54.00
N ALA A 196 8.03 -15.69 -54.54
CA ALA A 196 8.28 -14.43 -53.85
C ALA A 196 7.63 -13.25 -54.60
N LEU A 197 6.76 -12.50 -53.92
CA LEU A 197 6.17 -11.25 -54.43
C LEU A 197 6.73 -10.07 -53.63
N LEU A 198 7.40 -9.13 -54.30
CA LEU A 198 8.19 -8.06 -53.69
C LEU A 198 7.78 -6.69 -54.26
N GLY A 199 7.45 -5.72 -53.40
CA GLY A 199 7.16 -4.37 -53.88
C GLY A 199 6.97 -3.37 -52.76
N ALA A 200 6.50 -2.16 -53.06
CA ALA A 200 6.10 -1.24 -51.99
C ALA A 200 4.81 -1.71 -51.31
N GLN A 201 3.91 -2.34 -52.08
CA GLN A 201 2.69 -2.97 -51.60
C GLN A 201 2.52 -4.33 -52.27
N VAL A 202 2.10 -5.34 -51.51
CA VAL A 202 1.86 -6.69 -52.00
C VAL A 202 0.50 -7.17 -51.54
N SER A 203 -0.33 -7.66 -52.47
CA SER A 203 -1.66 -8.19 -52.14
C SER A 203 -1.93 -9.53 -52.82
N ASN A 204 -2.51 -10.46 -52.06
CA ASN A 204 -3.01 -11.73 -52.58
C ASN A 204 -4.51 -11.87 -52.27
N SER A 205 -5.33 -11.91 -53.31
CA SER A 205 -6.75 -12.26 -53.28
C SER A 205 -7.05 -13.58 -54.03
N GLY A 206 -6.06 -14.13 -54.74
CA GLY A 206 -6.12 -15.41 -55.45
C GLY A 206 -5.48 -16.55 -54.65
N VAL A 207 -4.84 -17.48 -55.37
CA VAL A 207 -4.17 -18.67 -54.80
C VAL A 207 -2.68 -18.64 -55.14
N ILE A 208 -1.84 -18.87 -54.13
CA ILE A 208 -0.41 -19.14 -54.31
C ILE A 208 -0.08 -20.47 -53.64
N GLN A 209 0.49 -21.41 -54.37
CA GLN A 209 0.84 -22.75 -53.89
C GLN A 209 2.30 -23.11 -54.18
N ALA A 210 3.03 -23.57 -53.16
CA ALA A 210 4.42 -24.04 -53.25
C ALA A 210 4.64 -25.25 -52.32
N GLN A 211 4.25 -26.45 -52.77
CA GLN A 211 4.34 -27.68 -51.97
C GLN A 211 5.80 -28.00 -51.60
N MET A 212 6.07 -28.39 -50.35
CA MET A 212 7.41 -28.62 -49.78
C MET A 212 8.37 -27.42 -49.92
N GLY A 213 7.83 -26.27 -50.30
CA GLY A 213 8.54 -25.10 -50.78
C GLY A 213 8.32 -23.87 -49.91
N SER A 214 8.26 -22.69 -50.51
CA SER A 214 8.03 -21.45 -49.73
C SER A 214 7.25 -20.39 -50.49
N VAL A 215 6.38 -19.68 -49.77
CA VAL A 215 5.66 -18.50 -50.26
C VAL A 215 6.08 -17.29 -49.45
N ALA A 216 6.61 -16.26 -50.09
CA ALA A 216 7.05 -15.04 -49.43
C ALA A 216 6.43 -13.79 -50.05
N LEU A 217 5.85 -12.93 -49.21
CA LEU A 217 5.30 -11.63 -49.59
C LEU A 217 6.08 -10.54 -48.83
N GLY A 218 6.76 -9.65 -49.56
CA GLY A 218 7.64 -8.64 -48.99
C GLY A 218 7.27 -7.22 -49.42
N ALA A 219 7.05 -6.33 -48.45
CA ALA A 219 6.84 -4.90 -48.70
C ALA A 219 8.02 -4.03 -48.22
N GLY A 220 8.59 -3.22 -49.11
CA GLY A 220 9.82 -2.46 -48.89
C GLY A 220 10.46 -1.90 -50.17
N LYS A 221 11.63 -1.28 -50.02
CA LYS A 221 12.43 -0.70 -51.12
C LYS A 221 13.70 -1.46 -51.44
N ASP A 222 14.19 -2.26 -50.50
CA ASP A 222 15.42 -3.05 -50.63
C ASP A 222 15.20 -4.40 -49.97
N PHE A 223 15.41 -5.47 -50.72
CA PHE A 223 15.20 -6.85 -50.31
C PHE A 223 16.45 -7.68 -50.56
N SER A 224 16.81 -8.53 -49.60
CA SER A 224 17.73 -9.64 -49.80
C SER A 224 16.95 -10.94 -49.81
N VAL A 225 17.05 -11.70 -50.90
CA VAL A 225 16.36 -12.99 -51.08
C VAL A 225 17.41 -14.09 -51.18
N ASN A 226 17.39 -15.02 -50.23
CA ASN A 226 18.34 -16.13 -50.20
C ASN A 226 17.64 -17.43 -50.56
N PHE A 227 18.14 -18.15 -51.57
CA PHE A 227 17.64 -19.46 -51.97
C PHE A 227 18.60 -20.56 -51.53
N ASP A 228 18.06 -21.71 -51.13
CA ASP A 228 18.77 -22.97 -50.97
C ASP A 228 18.26 -23.97 -52.02
N GLY A 229 19.06 -24.18 -53.08
CA GLY A 229 18.62 -24.90 -54.28
C GLY A 229 17.34 -24.28 -54.90
N ASN A 230 16.23 -25.00 -54.79
CA ASN A 230 14.92 -24.58 -55.31
C ASN A 230 14.05 -23.83 -54.27
N GLY A 231 14.36 -23.96 -52.98
CA GLY A 231 13.59 -23.37 -51.88
C GLY A 231 14.09 -21.98 -51.47
N LEU A 232 13.20 -21.17 -50.90
CA LEU A 232 13.57 -19.90 -50.28
C LEU A 232 14.01 -20.16 -48.83
N LEU A 233 15.23 -19.74 -48.49
CA LEU A 233 15.77 -19.87 -47.14
C LEU A 233 15.38 -18.67 -46.26
N ASN A 234 15.45 -17.45 -46.80
CA ASN A 234 15.12 -16.22 -46.08
C ASN A 234 14.77 -15.06 -47.04
N LEU A 235 13.89 -14.17 -46.58
CA LEU A 235 13.60 -12.85 -47.18
C LEU A 235 13.82 -11.79 -46.10
N GLN A 236 14.75 -10.86 -46.34
CA GLN A 236 15.01 -9.72 -45.46
C GLN A 236 14.66 -8.41 -46.18
N VAL A 237 13.95 -7.52 -45.49
CA VAL A 237 13.71 -6.15 -45.96
C VAL A 237 14.77 -5.23 -45.34
N ASN A 238 15.70 -4.74 -46.17
CA ASN A 238 16.85 -3.95 -45.73
C ASN A 238 16.55 -2.45 -45.65
N SER A 239 15.60 -1.98 -46.46
CA SER A 239 15.21 -0.58 -46.52
C SER A 239 13.72 -0.45 -46.79
N ALA A 240 13.16 0.59 -46.20
CA ALA A 240 11.77 0.62 -45.88
C ALA A 240 10.98 1.53 -46.84
N ALA A 241 9.74 1.15 -47.16
CA ALA A 241 8.88 1.91 -48.06
C ALA A 241 7.98 2.90 -47.30
N VAL A 242 7.42 3.88 -48.02
CA VAL A 242 6.31 4.71 -47.50
C VAL A 242 5.05 3.85 -47.63
N ASP A 243 4.30 3.68 -46.53
CA ASP A 243 3.09 2.85 -46.46
C ASP A 243 3.28 1.40 -46.92
N ALA A 244 4.35 0.75 -46.44
CA ALA A 244 4.63 -0.65 -46.76
C ALA A 244 3.49 -1.58 -46.31
N LEU A 245 2.86 -2.27 -47.25
CA LEU A 245 1.65 -3.05 -47.01
C LEU A 245 1.77 -4.45 -47.59
N VAL A 246 1.54 -5.48 -46.77
CA VAL A 246 1.34 -6.86 -47.23
C VAL A 246 -0.04 -7.34 -46.80
N GLN A 247 -0.87 -7.77 -47.76
CA GLN A 247 -2.22 -8.27 -47.49
C GLN A 247 -2.47 -9.64 -48.11
N ASN A 248 -3.04 -10.55 -47.33
CA ASN A 248 -3.59 -11.81 -47.82
C ASN A 248 -5.10 -11.89 -47.52
N GLY A 249 -5.93 -11.84 -48.55
CA GLY A 249 -7.36 -12.17 -48.51
C GLY A 249 -7.70 -13.50 -49.20
N GLY A 250 -6.75 -14.11 -49.92
CA GLY A 250 -6.90 -15.37 -50.64
C GLY A 250 -6.28 -16.57 -49.89
N LEU A 251 -5.70 -17.51 -50.65
CA LEU A 251 -4.99 -18.69 -50.12
C LEU A 251 -3.50 -18.59 -50.38
N LEU A 252 -2.69 -18.76 -49.34
CA LEU A 252 -1.25 -19.03 -49.42
C LEU A 252 -1.00 -20.45 -48.91
N LYS A 253 -0.46 -21.34 -49.73
CA LYS A 253 -0.28 -22.76 -49.40
C LYS A 253 1.16 -23.23 -49.61
N ALA A 254 1.79 -23.74 -48.56
CA ALA A 254 3.16 -24.27 -48.57
C ALA A 254 3.33 -25.45 -47.59
N ASP A 255 2.55 -26.52 -47.77
CA ASP A 255 2.64 -27.73 -46.93
C ASP A 255 4.05 -28.34 -46.96
N GLY A 256 4.59 -28.73 -45.80
CA GLY A 256 5.98 -29.17 -45.62
C GLY A 256 7.00 -28.04 -45.79
N GLY A 257 6.54 -26.79 -45.87
CA GLY A 257 7.30 -25.61 -46.23
C GLY A 257 7.04 -24.42 -45.33
N GLN A 258 7.24 -23.21 -45.87
CA GLN A 258 7.09 -21.97 -45.11
C GLN A 258 6.27 -20.91 -45.85
N VAL A 259 5.44 -20.18 -45.11
CA VAL A 259 4.86 -18.90 -45.55
C VAL A 259 5.46 -17.76 -44.73
N LEU A 260 5.95 -16.72 -45.41
CA LEU A 260 6.52 -15.52 -44.80
C LEU A 260 5.85 -14.26 -45.38
N MET A 261 5.27 -13.43 -44.54
CA MET A 261 4.74 -12.12 -44.91
C MET A 261 5.46 -11.07 -44.08
N THR A 262 6.19 -10.15 -44.73
CA THR A 262 6.98 -9.14 -44.03
C THR A 262 6.89 -7.77 -44.68
N ALA A 263 6.83 -6.72 -43.87
CA ALA A 263 6.83 -5.33 -44.32
C ALA A 263 7.77 -4.49 -43.46
N SER A 264 8.45 -3.51 -44.04
CA SER A 264 9.26 -2.52 -43.30
C SER A 264 8.94 -1.09 -43.76
N SER A 265 8.63 -0.18 -42.83
CA SER A 265 8.40 1.27 -43.10
C SER A 265 9.54 2.18 -42.61
N ALA A 266 9.74 3.30 -43.31
CA ALA A 266 10.88 4.20 -43.11
C ALA A 266 10.76 5.12 -41.89
N SER A 267 9.61 5.15 -41.23
CA SER A 267 9.33 6.03 -40.11
C SER A 267 8.33 5.40 -39.16
N SER A 268 8.50 5.60 -37.86
CA SER A 268 7.53 5.25 -36.81
C SER A 268 6.21 6.03 -36.90
N LEU A 269 6.16 7.09 -37.73
CA LEU A 269 4.93 7.86 -38.00
C LEU A 269 4.09 7.28 -39.16
N LEU A 270 4.64 6.31 -39.91
CA LEU A 270 3.98 5.64 -41.04
C LEU A 270 3.90 4.15 -40.74
N ASN A 271 2.68 3.63 -40.59
CA ASN A 271 2.48 2.22 -40.23
C ASN A 271 2.76 1.33 -41.45
N ASN A 272 3.76 0.45 -41.35
CA ASN A 272 3.79 -0.76 -42.16
C ASN A 272 2.78 -1.76 -41.59
N VAL A 273 1.95 -2.33 -42.47
CA VAL A 273 0.87 -3.24 -42.08
C VAL A 273 1.06 -4.58 -42.77
N VAL A 274 1.08 -5.64 -41.97
CA VAL A 274 0.96 -7.02 -42.46
C VAL A 274 -0.40 -7.54 -42.03
N SER A 275 -1.27 -7.89 -42.97
CA SER A 275 -2.65 -8.28 -42.66
C SER A 275 -3.04 -9.59 -43.33
N ASN A 276 -3.48 -10.57 -42.53
CA ASN A 276 -4.13 -11.77 -43.03
C ASN A 276 -5.62 -11.73 -42.71
N GLN A 277 -6.45 -11.81 -43.75
CA GLN A 277 -7.91 -11.99 -43.68
C GLN A 277 -8.35 -13.33 -44.32
N GLY A 278 -7.49 -13.90 -45.18
CA GLY A 278 -7.73 -15.16 -45.87
C GLY A 278 -7.18 -16.38 -45.14
N VAL A 279 -6.74 -17.38 -45.92
CA VAL A 279 -6.21 -18.64 -45.43
C VAL A 279 -4.70 -18.72 -45.71
N ILE A 280 -3.94 -19.09 -44.69
CA ILE A 280 -2.53 -19.49 -44.82
C ILE A 280 -2.42 -20.94 -44.38
N GLU A 281 -1.88 -21.81 -45.22
CA GLU A 281 -1.73 -23.23 -44.97
C GLU A 281 -0.27 -23.65 -45.18
N ALA A 282 0.36 -24.16 -44.14
CA ALA A 282 1.69 -24.76 -44.16
C ALA A 282 1.67 -26.01 -43.26
N LYS A 283 0.87 -27.02 -43.64
CA LYS A 283 0.72 -28.25 -42.84
C LYS A 283 1.99 -29.06 -42.83
N THR A 284 2.17 -29.89 -41.81
CA THR A 284 3.28 -30.85 -41.77
C THR A 284 3.11 -31.88 -42.89
N LEU A 285 4.17 -32.08 -43.67
CA LEU A 285 4.21 -33.08 -44.74
C LEU A 285 5.55 -33.82 -44.69
N GLN A 286 5.54 -35.14 -44.84
CA GLN A 286 6.74 -35.99 -44.82
C GLN A 286 7.63 -35.73 -43.58
N ASN A 287 7.03 -35.62 -42.39
CA ASN A 287 7.71 -35.28 -41.12
C ASN A 287 8.41 -33.91 -41.07
N LYS A 288 8.24 -33.05 -42.09
CA LYS A 288 8.73 -31.67 -42.08
C LYS A 288 7.62 -30.74 -41.62
N ALA A 289 7.79 -30.20 -40.41
CA ALA A 289 6.84 -29.27 -39.82
C ALA A 289 6.82 -27.95 -40.59
N GLY A 290 5.63 -27.43 -40.90
CA GLY A 290 5.51 -26.16 -41.60
C GLY A 290 5.66 -24.95 -40.69
N LYS A 291 5.93 -23.79 -41.30
CA LYS A 291 6.14 -22.53 -40.59
C LYS A 291 5.37 -21.38 -41.24
N ILE A 292 4.65 -20.60 -40.43
CA ILE A 292 3.97 -19.36 -40.88
C ILE A 292 4.55 -18.20 -40.08
N VAL A 293 4.99 -17.14 -40.76
CA VAL A 293 5.54 -15.94 -40.12
C VAL A 293 4.88 -14.69 -40.71
N LEU A 294 4.25 -13.88 -39.86
CA LEU A 294 3.79 -12.52 -40.18
C LEU A 294 4.62 -11.54 -39.36
N ASP A 295 5.42 -10.73 -40.07
CA ASP A 295 6.43 -9.86 -39.47
C ASP A 295 6.26 -8.39 -39.89
N GLY A 296 5.71 -7.58 -38.99
CA GLY A 296 5.60 -6.14 -39.15
C GLY A 296 6.88 -5.38 -38.74
N GLY A 297 7.94 -6.06 -38.32
CA GLY A 297 9.15 -5.42 -37.80
C GLY A 297 8.91 -4.59 -36.52
N ASP A 298 9.95 -3.88 -36.07
CA ASP A 298 9.95 -3.18 -34.77
C ASP A 298 8.98 -2.00 -34.66
N ASN A 299 8.44 -1.51 -35.79
CA ASN A 299 7.56 -0.34 -35.84
C ASN A 299 6.18 -0.64 -36.46
N GLY A 300 5.92 -1.87 -36.91
CA GLY A 300 4.73 -2.18 -37.70
C GLY A 300 3.60 -2.89 -36.97
N ILE A 301 2.46 -2.89 -37.63
CA ILE A 301 1.21 -3.51 -37.16
C ILE A 301 1.02 -4.84 -37.89
N VAL A 302 0.77 -5.91 -37.13
CA VAL A 302 0.33 -7.20 -37.67
C VAL A 302 -1.14 -7.42 -37.33
N GLN A 303 -1.98 -7.56 -38.34
CA GLN A 303 -3.40 -7.89 -38.21
C GLN A 303 -3.64 -9.36 -38.52
N VAL A 304 -4.18 -10.08 -37.53
CA VAL A 304 -4.37 -11.52 -37.57
C VAL A 304 -5.85 -11.82 -37.58
N ALA A 305 -6.38 -12.17 -38.75
CA ALA A 305 -7.73 -12.70 -38.95
C ALA A 305 -7.68 -13.95 -39.83
N GLY A 306 -8.85 -14.45 -40.25
CA GLY A 306 -8.95 -15.63 -41.09
C GLY A 306 -8.40 -16.90 -40.43
N ARG A 307 -7.78 -17.78 -41.22
CA ARG A 307 -7.21 -19.06 -40.76
C ARG A 307 -5.70 -19.14 -41.06
N GLN A 308 -4.94 -19.58 -40.08
CA GLN A 308 -3.53 -19.99 -40.23
C GLN A 308 -3.39 -21.43 -39.76
N ASP A 309 -2.96 -22.32 -40.65
CA ASP A 309 -2.96 -23.77 -40.42
C ASP A 309 -1.56 -24.33 -40.67
N ALA A 310 -0.89 -24.70 -39.58
CA ALA A 310 0.37 -25.43 -39.58
C ALA A 310 0.22 -26.80 -38.87
N SER A 311 -0.95 -27.43 -39.00
CA SER A 311 -1.27 -28.71 -38.35
C SER A 311 -0.58 -29.92 -38.99
N ALA A 312 -0.51 -31.02 -38.24
CA ALA A 312 -0.05 -32.34 -38.66
C ALA A 312 -1.19 -33.37 -38.55
N LEU A 313 -2.30 -33.07 -39.23
CA LEU A 313 -3.51 -33.91 -39.25
C LEU A 313 -3.36 -35.11 -40.21
N GLY A 314 -3.74 -36.31 -39.77
CA GLY A 314 -3.79 -37.52 -40.60
C GLY A 314 -2.44 -38.10 -41.04
N GLY A 315 -1.31 -37.49 -40.65
CA GLY A 315 0.05 -37.90 -41.00
C GLY A 315 0.92 -38.26 -39.78
N GLN A 316 2.21 -38.54 -40.01
CA GLN A 316 3.24 -38.58 -38.95
C GLN A 316 3.95 -37.22 -38.87
N GLY A 317 4.40 -36.84 -37.66
CA GLY A 317 5.17 -35.61 -37.42
C GLY A 317 4.55 -34.69 -36.37
N ASN A 318 5.27 -33.64 -36.01
CA ASN A 318 4.84 -32.61 -35.07
C ASN A 318 4.07 -31.49 -35.78
N GLY A 319 3.23 -30.78 -35.04
CA GLY A 319 2.63 -29.53 -35.51
C GLY A 319 3.68 -28.44 -35.70
N GLY A 320 3.40 -27.53 -36.63
CA GLY A 320 4.27 -26.43 -37.01
C GLY A 320 4.23 -25.21 -36.09
N VAL A 321 4.89 -24.14 -36.52
CA VAL A 321 4.96 -22.88 -35.78
C VAL A 321 4.27 -21.77 -36.56
N VAL A 322 3.43 -21.01 -35.85
CA VAL A 322 2.83 -19.76 -36.35
C VAL A 322 3.38 -18.61 -35.53
N GLU A 323 4.04 -17.64 -36.15
CA GLU A 323 4.69 -16.51 -35.49
C GLU A 323 4.14 -15.19 -36.02
N ASN A 324 3.49 -14.42 -35.14
CA ASN A 324 2.97 -13.08 -35.44
C ASN A 324 3.75 -12.07 -34.60
N ARG A 325 4.55 -11.22 -35.24
CA ARG A 325 5.41 -10.26 -34.54
C ARG A 325 5.38 -8.87 -35.15
N GLY A 326 5.29 -7.86 -34.31
CA GLY A 326 5.33 -6.45 -34.70
C GLY A 326 5.44 -5.53 -33.50
N ALA A 327 5.52 -4.23 -33.73
CA ALA A 327 5.36 -3.24 -32.66
C ALA A 327 4.01 -3.40 -31.96
N GLN A 328 2.98 -3.67 -32.75
CA GLN A 328 1.62 -3.95 -32.32
C GLN A 328 1.08 -5.16 -33.09
N VAL A 329 0.50 -6.11 -32.37
CA VAL A 329 -0.26 -7.21 -32.98
C VAL A 329 -1.74 -7.04 -32.62
N GLU A 330 -2.61 -7.13 -33.61
CA GLU A 330 -4.06 -7.03 -33.45
C GLU A 330 -4.72 -8.34 -33.94
N VAL A 331 -5.10 -9.22 -33.01
CA VAL A 331 -5.83 -10.44 -33.34
C VAL A 331 -7.33 -10.17 -33.33
N GLN A 332 -7.95 -10.35 -34.50
CA GLN A 332 -9.37 -10.16 -34.70
C GLN A 332 -10.19 -11.29 -34.07
N LEU A 333 -11.46 -10.99 -33.75
CA LEU A 333 -12.40 -11.99 -33.27
C LEU A 333 -12.51 -13.17 -34.24
N ALA A 334 -12.55 -14.38 -33.68
CA ALA A 334 -12.68 -15.63 -34.42
C ALA A 334 -11.53 -15.95 -35.39
N ALA A 335 -10.38 -15.27 -35.28
CA ALA A 335 -9.15 -15.71 -35.93
C ALA A 335 -8.81 -17.14 -35.47
N GLN A 336 -8.48 -18.02 -36.43
CA GLN A 336 -8.20 -19.42 -36.17
C GLN A 336 -6.74 -19.75 -36.47
N VAL A 337 -6.05 -20.27 -35.48
CA VAL A 337 -4.69 -20.81 -35.60
C VAL A 337 -4.72 -22.28 -35.19
N ASP A 338 -4.25 -23.13 -36.09
CA ASP A 338 -4.27 -24.57 -35.91
C ASP A 338 -2.85 -25.13 -36.10
N THR A 339 -2.30 -25.71 -35.04
CA THR A 339 -0.99 -26.37 -35.05
C THR A 339 -1.09 -27.77 -34.44
N HIS A 340 -2.30 -28.32 -34.40
CA HIS A 340 -2.58 -29.62 -33.79
C HIS A 340 -1.83 -30.76 -34.51
N ALA A 341 -1.46 -31.80 -33.76
CA ALA A 341 -0.85 -33.01 -34.31
C ALA A 341 -1.52 -34.26 -33.73
N ASP A 342 -1.94 -35.21 -34.57
CA ASP A 342 -2.63 -36.43 -34.11
C ASP A 342 -1.67 -37.44 -33.44
N LYS A 343 -0.41 -37.50 -33.92
CA LYS A 343 0.58 -38.53 -33.55
C LYS A 343 1.90 -37.96 -33.03
N GLY A 344 2.04 -36.63 -32.97
CA GLY A 344 3.26 -35.94 -32.55
C GLY A 344 2.96 -34.83 -31.53
N ALA A 345 3.94 -33.98 -31.26
CA ALA A 345 3.74 -32.83 -30.40
C ALA A 345 2.93 -31.74 -31.12
N THR A 346 1.92 -31.20 -30.44
CA THR A 346 1.20 -29.99 -30.89
C THR A 346 2.20 -28.84 -31.05
N GLY A 347 2.10 -28.13 -32.17
CA GLY A 347 2.92 -26.95 -32.48
C GLY A 347 2.58 -25.73 -31.62
N THR A 348 3.09 -24.55 -31.99
CA THR A 348 2.93 -23.34 -31.18
C THR A 348 2.56 -22.12 -32.01
N TRP A 349 1.60 -21.35 -31.50
CA TRP A 349 1.29 -20.00 -31.92
C TRP A 349 1.98 -18.97 -31.03
N LYS A 350 2.87 -18.19 -31.62
CA LYS A 350 3.66 -17.16 -30.95
C LYS A 350 3.17 -15.77 -31.33
N ILE A 351 2.94 -14.92 -30.34
CA ILE A 351 2.59 -13.51 -30.51
C ILE A 351 3.63 -12.66 -29.80
N HIS A 352 4.31 -11.80 -30.55
CA HIS A 352 5.30 -10.86 -30.02
C HIS A 352 4.86 -9.42 -30.31
N SER A 353 4.67 -8.62 -29.26
CA SER A 353 4.20 -7.22 -29.35
C SER A 353 4.95 -6.33 -28.34
N SER A 354 4.90 -5.01 -28.49
CA SER A 354 5.52 -4.10 -27.51
C SER A 354 4.81 -4.17 -26.16
N GLU A 355 3.49 -4.22 -26.20
CA GLU A 355 2.59 -4.46 -25.06
C GLU A 355 1.60 -5.56 -25.44
N VAL A 356 1.21 -6.39 -24.47
CA VAL A 356 0.22 -7.45 -24.67
C VAL A 356 -0.92 -7.31 -23.67
N SER A 357 -2.15 -7.25 -24.18
CA SER A 357 -3.35 -7.34 -23.35
C SER A 357 -4.35 -8.35 -23.90
N VAL A 358 -4.83 -9.23 -23.02
CA VAL A 358 -5.95 -10.16 -23.27
C VAL A 358 -7.21 -9.60 -22.63
N SER A 359 -8.16 -9.13 -23.43
CA SER A 359 -9.40 -8.51 -22.92
C SER A 359 -10.61 -8.75 -23.82
N LYS A 360 -11.74 -8.08 -23.54
CA LYS A 360 -12.93 -8.05 -24.40
C LYS A 360 -13.02 -6.64 -24.99
N ALA A 361 -13.28 -6.51 -26.30
CA ALA A 361 -13.67 -5.20 -26.83
C ALA A 361 -15.06 -4.85 -26.31
N GLU A 362 -15.20 -3.72 -25.61
CA GLU A 362 -16.51 -3.23 -25.14
C GLU A 362 -17.40 -2.75 -26.30
N ASN A 363 -16.85 -2.61 -27.52
CA ASN A 363 -17.64 -2.33 -28.71
C ASN A 363 -16.96 -2.87 -30.00
N PRO A 364 -17.47 -3.96 -30.62
CA PRO A 364 -16.92 -4.50 -31.87
C PRO A 364 -17.09 -3.55 -33.08
N SER A 365 -17.87 -2.48 -32.94
CA SER A 365 -18.38 -1.67 -34.05
C SER A 365 -17.54 -0.44 -34.42
N THR A 366 -16.47 -0.13 -33.68
CA THR A 366 -15.66 1.10 -33.92
C THR A 366 -14.28 0.87 -34.54
N ARG A 367 -13.89 -0.36 -34.89
CA ARG A 367 -12.61 -0.61 -35.58
C ARG A 367 -12.80 -1.47 -36.82
N GLY A 368 -13.42 -0.88 -37.84
CA GLY A 368 -13.14 -1.27 -39.22
C GLY A 368 -11.66 -1.00 -39.53
N LEU A 369 -11.10 -1.75 -40.49
CA LEU A 369 -9.75 -1.62 -41.06
C LEU A 369 -9.12 -0.23 -40.83
N VAL A 370 -8.27 -0.09 -39.80
CA VAL A 370 -7.57 1.17 -39.53
C VAL A 370 -6.36 1.25 -40.45
N ILE A 371 -6.54 1.92 -41.59
CA ILE A 371 -5.44 2.46 -42.40
C ILE A 371 -5.52 3.98 -42.22
N GLY A 372 -4.62 4.55 -41.42
CA GLY A 372 -4.47 6.00 -41.21
C GLY A 372 -5.34 6.59 -40.08
N GLY A 373 -4.74 6.82 -38.91
CA GLY A 373 -5.36 7.59 -37.81
C GLY A 373 -4.73 7.25 -36.46
N GLY A 374 -3.87 8.14 -35.96
CA GLY A 374 -2.94 7.89 -34.86
C GLY A 374 -3.56 7.46 -33.53
N ILE A 375 -2.85 6.56 -32.84
CA ILE A 375 -2.95 6.41 -31.39
C ILE A 375 -2.05 7.51 -30.81
N ASN A 376 -2.66 8.59 -30.33
CA ASN A 376 -1.95 9.53 -29.46
C ASN A 376 -1.60 8.77 -28.18
N GLY A 377 -0.31 8.48 -28.02
CA GLY A 377 0.25 8.16 -26.71
C GLY A 377 0.04 9.35 -25.79
N ASN A 378 -0.85 9.22 -24.82
CA ASN A 378 -0.90 10.11 -23.68
C ASN A 378 -0.33 9.39 -22.46
N ASN A 379 0.84 9.86 -22.08
CA ASN A 379 1.55 9.57 -20.85
C ASN A 379 0.77 10.22 -19.69
N GLY A 380 0.21 9.45 -18.74
CA GLY A 380 -0.46 10.02 -17.57
C GLY A 380 -1.41 9.08 -16.82
N THR A 381 -0.92 8.56 -15.70
CA THR A 381 -1.61 8.03 -14.51
C THR A 381 -3.16 8.09 -14.51
N GLY A 382 -3.80 6.92 -14.66
CA GLY A 382 -5.25 6.75 -14.42
C GLY A 382 -5.85 5.66 -15.31
N SER A 383 -6.60 4.74 -14.70
CA SER A 383 -7.38 3.67 -15.36
C SER A 383 -8.07 4.16 -16.64
N ASN A 384 -7.59 3.74 -17.81
CA ASN A 384 -8.20 4.05 -19.09
C ASN A 384 -8.18 2.81 -20.00
N THR A 385 -9.33 2.16 -20.11
CA THR A 385 -9.59 0.86 -20.75
C THR A 385 -9.77 0.93 -22.27
N ASP A 386 -9.23 1.94 -22.94
CA ASP A 386 -9.57 2.26 -24.33
C ASP A 386 -8.44 2.00 -25.34
N THR A 387 -7.48 1.14 -25.01
CA THR A 387 -6.62 0.49 -26.00
C THR A 387 -7.25 -0.82 -26.44
N ALA A 388 -7.40 -1.02 -27.76
CA ALA A 388 -7.88 -2.29 -28.29
C ALA A 388 -6.95 -3.43 -27.82
N PRO A 389 -7.49 -4.57 -27.35
CA PRO A 389 -6.64 -5.67 -26.91
C PRO A 389 -5.80 -6.19 -28.06
N THR A 390 -4.62 -6.71 -27.69
CA THR A 390 -3.80 -7.53 -28.60
C THR A 390 -4.56 -8.77 -29.04
N LEU A 391 -5.28 -9.40 -28.10
CA LEU A 391 -6.01 -10.64 -28.31
C LEU A 391 -7.30 -10.69 -27.49
N HIS A 392 -8.38 -11.17 -28.10
CA HIS A 392 -9.64 -11.40 -27.39
C HIS A 392 -9.59 -12.70 -26.56
N ALA A 393 -10.09 -12.65 -25.32
CA ALA A 393 -10.13 -13.81 -24.43
C ALA A 393 -10.87 -15.03 -25.03
N ASP A 394 -12.01 -14.82 -25.68
CA ASP A 394 -12.76 -15.90 -26.34
C ASP A 394 -11.99 -16.51 -27.51
N THR A 395 -11.26 -15.68 -28.26
CA THR A 395 -10.42 -16.14 -29.37
C THR A 395 -9.20 -16.91 -28.85
N LEU A 396 -8.58 -16.46 -27.75
CA LEU A 396 -7.52 -17.21 -27.07
C LEU A 396 -8.02 -18.58 -26.61
N ALA A 397 -9.16 -18.64 -25.90
CA ALA A 397 -9.74 -19.88 -25.39
C ALA A 397 -10.05 -20.88 -26.52
N GLN A 398 -10.63 -20.41 -27.63
CA GLN A 398 -10.91 -21.24 -28.81
C GLN A 398 -9.65 -21.82 -29.44
N ASN A 399 -8.58 -21.02 -29.56
CA ASN A 399 -7.32 -21.46 -30.16
C ASN A 399 -6.55 -22.40 -29.24
N LEU A 400 -6.61 -22.19 -27.91
CA LEU A 400 -6.05 -23.12 -26.94
C LEU A 400 -6.65 -24.53 -27.06
N ALA A 401 -7.81 -24.73 -27.67
CA ALA A 401 -8.33 -26.08 -27.96
C ALA A 401 -7.47 -26.88 -28.96
N ARG A 402 -6.65 -26.22 -29.80
CA ARG A 402 -5.90 -26.85 -30.90
C ARG A 402 -4.41 -26.51 -30.95
N THR A 403 -3.99 -25.43 -30.30
CA THR A 403 -2.59 -24.97 -30.35
C THR A 403 -2.05 -24.62 -28.97
N ASN A 404 -0.74 -24.76 -28.79
CA ASN A 404 -0.03 -24.09 -27.70
C ASN A 404 0.09 -22.61 -28.03
N VAL A 405 -0.10 -21.72 -27.05
CA VAL A 405 -0.02 -20.28 -27.25
C VAL A 405 1.07 -19.67 -26.39
N GLU A 406 1.95 -18.87 -27.00
CA GLU A 406 2.98 -18.10 -26.31
C GLU A 406 2.81 -16.61 -26.64
N LEU A 407 2.53 -15.81 -25.62
CA LEU A 407 2.38 -14.37 -25.69
C LEU A 407 3.60 -13.69 -25.07
N SER A 408 4.25 -12.80 -25.81
CA SER A 408 5.45 -12.07 -25.36
C SER A 408 5.29 -10.57 -25.53
N SER A 409 5.60 -9.83 -24.47
CA SER A 409 5.57 -8.38 -24.39
C SER A 409 6.96 -7.80 -24.10
N LYS A 410 7.36 -6.75 -24.82
CA LYS A 410 8.58 -5.97 -24.48
C LYS A 410 8.40 -5.16 -23.17
N GLY A 411 7.16 -4.88 -22.77
CA GLY A 411 6.78 -4.16 -21.56
C GLY A 411 5.92 -5.01 -20.64
N ASN A 412 4.72 -4.55 -20.30
CA ASN A 412 3.79 -5.28 -19.43
C ASN A 412 2.95 -6.29 -20.22
N LEU A 413 2.47 -7.33 -19.53
CA LEU A 413 1.50 -8.27 -20.07
C LEU A 413 0.33 -8.38 -19.09
N SER A 414 -0.89 -8.15 -19.57
CA SER A 414 -2.10 -8.25 -18.75
C SER A 414 -3.15 -9.19 -19.31
N VAL A 415 -3.76 -9.99 -18.43
CA VAL A 415 -4.98 -10.78 -18.71
C VAL A 415 -6.13 -10.17 -17.93
N ASN A 416 -6.98 -9.42 -18.63
CA ASN A 416 -8.05 -8.61 -18.03
C ASN A 416 -9.44 -9.24 -18.15
N LYS A 417 -9.56 -10.39 -18.81
CA LYS A 417 -10.79 -11.19 -18.91
C LYS A 417 -10.48 -12.67 -18.75
N ALA A 418 -11.44 -13.40 -18.21
CA ALA A 418 -11.27 -14.81 -17.89
C ALA A 418 -11.03 -15.65 -19.15
N VAL A 419 -10.16 -16.65 -19.03
CA VAL A 419 -9.84 -17.59 -20.11
C VAL A 419 -9.90 -19.00 -19.55
N SER A 420 -10.68 -19.87 -20.20
CA SER A 420 -10.85 -21.26 -19.80
C SER A 420 -10.64 -22.20 -20.99
N TRP A 421 -9.88 -23.27 -20.80
CA TRP A 421 -9.67 -24.30 -21.83
C TRP A 421 -9.65 -25.72 -21.25
N ASN A 422 -9.94 -26.72 -22.08
CA ASN A 422 -10.06 -28.12 -21.67
C ASN A 422 -9.08 -29.06 -22.38
N SER A 423 -8.18 -28.52 -23.19
CA SER A 423 -7.11 -29.25 -23.87
C SER A 423 -5.85 -29.34 -22.99
N GLY A 424 -4.93 -30.23 -23.35
CA GLY A 424 -3.60 -30.33 -22.73
C GLY A 424 -2.60 -29.26 -23.17
N ASN A 425 -3.05 -28.21 -23.87
CA ASN A 425 -2.16 -27.23 -24.48
C ASN A 425 -1.62 -26.22 -23.45
N LYS A 426 -0.45 -25.65 -23.79
CA LYS A 426 0.28 -24.65 -23.02
C LYS A 426 -0.23 -23.23 -23.32
N LEU A 427 -0.38 -22.42 -22.28
CA LEU A 427 -0.41 -20.95 -22.35
C LEU A 427 0.85 -20.39 -21.68
N GLY A 428 1.74 -19.78 -22.47
CA GLY A 428 2.91 -19.06 -21.98
C GLY A 428 2.70 -17.56 -22.06
N LEU A 429 2.91 -16.85 -20.95
CA LEU A 429 2.83 -15.39 -20.84
C LEU A 429 4.20 -14.85 -20.43
N THR A 430 4.81 -14.01 -21.26
CA THR A 430 6.15 -13.48 -21.02
C THR A 430 6.18 -11.96 -21.11
N ALA A 431 6.71 -11.30 -20.07
CA ALA A 431 7.04 -9.88 -20.03
C ALA A 431 8.57 -9.71 -19.90
N GLU A 432 9.20 -9.09 -20.90
CA GLU A 432 10.65 -8.96 -20.97
C GLU A 432 11.19 -7.90 -20.01
N ARG A 433 10.48 -6.77 -19.86
CA ARG A 433 10.89 -5.65 -18.99
C ARG A 433 9.86 -5.26 -17.95
N GLY A 434 8.60 -5.64 -18.14
CA GLY A 434 7.48 -5.29 -17.26
C GLY A 434 6.97 -6.46 -16.42
N ASP A 435 5.78 -6.26 -15.85
CA ASP A 435 5.08 -7.21 -15.00
C ASP A 435 4.15 -8.13 -15.83
N VAL A 436 3.88 -9.33 -15.30
CA VAL A 436 2.80 -10.21 -15.78
C VAL A 436 1.64 -10.12 -14.78
N GLU A 437 0.50 -9.60 -15.23
CA GLU A 437 -0.69 -9.37 -14.41
C GLU A 437 -1.86 -10.25 -14.85
N VAL A 438 -2.32 -11.11 -13.95
CA VAL A 438 -3.53 -11.93 -14.14
C VAL A 438 -4.67 -11.24 -13.36
N ASN A 439 -5.40 -10.36 -14.04
CA ASN A 439 -6.49 -9.55 -13.49
C ASN A 439 -7.87 -10.23 -13.56
N ALA A 440 -7.96 -11.40 -14.18
CA ALA A 440 -9.17 -12.20 -14.29
C ALA A 440 -8.83 -13.70 -14.32
N ALA A 441 -9.78 -14.52 -13.89
CA ALA A 441 -9.56 -15.95 -13.68
C ALA A 441 -9.01 -16.71 -14.92
N LEU A 442 -8.02 -17.56 -14.70
CA LEU A 442 -7.49 -18.50 -15.70
C LEU A 442 -7.79 -19.93 -15.28
N SER A 443 -8.35 -20.76 -16.16
CA SER A 443 -8.60 -22.17 -15.83
C SER A 443 -8.35 -23.17 -16.95
N ALA A 444 -7.78 -24.32 -16.59
CA ALA A 444 -7.48 -25.40 -17.50
C ALA A 444 -7.85 -26.77 -16.91
N THR A 445 -8.59 -27.58 -17.66
CA THR A 445 -9.02 -28.91 -17.18
C THR A 445 -8.44 -30.08 -17.98
N GLY A 446 -7.72 -29.80 -19.07
CA GLY A 446 -7.15 -30.84 -19.92
C GLY A 446 -5.91 -31.49 -19.32
N ALA A 447 -5.73 -32.79 -19.59
CA ALA A 447 -4.55 -33.52 -19.15
C ALA A 447 -3.27 -32.94 -19.77
N GLY A 448 -2.26 -32.64 -18.94
CA GLY A 448 -0.99 -32.03 -19.36
C GLY A 448 -1.03 -30.52 -19.61
N ALA A 449 -2.17 -29.85 -19.38
CA ALA A 449 -2.29 -28.40 -19.58
C ALA A 449 -1.23 -27.63 -18.79
N THR A 450 -0.59 -26.64 -19.41
CA THR A 450 0.51 -25.89 -18.80
C THR A 450 0.23 -24.40 -18.84
N LEU A 451 0.39 -23.71 -17.71
CA LEU A 451 0.41 -22.25 -17.63
C LEU A 451 1.80 -21.80 -17.18
N ALA A 452 2.50 -21.04 -18.02
CA ALA A 452 3.82 -20.50 -17.70
C ALA A 452 3.76 -18.97 -17.67
N LEU A 453 4.07 -18.37 -16.52
CA LEU A 453 4.13 -16.92 -16.31
C LEU A 453 5.59 -16.51 -16.11
N ASN A 454 6.11 -15.66 -17.00
CA ASN A 454 7.51 -15.27 -17.04
C ASN A 454 7.65 -13.75 -17.01
N ALA A 455 8.13 -13.18 -15.91
CA ALA A 455 8.48 -11.77 -15.78
C ALA A 455 10.00 -11.64 -15.63
N ALA A 456 10.70 -11.30 -16.71
CA ALA A 456 12.17 -11.37 -16.73
C ALA A 456 12.85 -10.28 -15.87
N GLN A 457 12.22 -9.10 -15.77
CA GLN A 457 12.68 -7.98 -14.94
C GLN A 457 11.60 -7.42 -13.99
N GLY A 458 10.32 -7.71 -14.25
CA GLY A 458 9.20 -7.36 -13.38
C GLY A 458 8.83 -8.47 -12.39
N GLY A 459 7.65 -8.36 -11.78
CA GLY A 459 7.00 -9.33 -10.92
C GLY A 459 5.79 -10.01 -11.58
N ILE A 460 5.30 -11.08 -10.93
CA ILE A 460 4.04 -11.74 -11.30
C ILE A 460 2.97 -11.33 -10.28
N ARG A 461 1.82 -10.84 -10.77
CA ARG A 461 0.66 -10.49 -9.93
C ARG A 461 -0.55 -11.35 -10.29
N LEU A 462 -1.02 -12.13 -9.32
CA LEU A 462 -2.25 -12.92 -9.43
C LEU A 462 -3.35 -12.18 -8.70
N ASN A 463 -4.13 -11.38 -9.43
CA ASN A 463 -5.24 -10.58 -8.90
C ASN A 463 -6.58 -11.33 -8.96
N ASP A 464 -6.61 -12.52 -9.58
CA ASP A 464 -7.75 -13.44 -9.56
C ASP A 464 -7.28 -14.90 -9.53
N ASN A 465 -8.24 -15.84 -9.42
CA ASN A 465 -7.95 -17.26 -9.25
C ASN A 465 -7.34 -17.89 -10.50
N VAL A 466 -6.38 -18.79 -10.29
CA VAL A 466 -5.83 -19.69 -11.31
C VAL A 466 -6.23 -21.12 -10.96
N ALA A 467 -6.80 -21.89 -11.88
CA ALA A 467 -7.22 -23.26 -11.61
C ALA A 467 -6.81 -24.24 -12.72
N LEU A 468 -5.79 -25.06 -12.46
CA LEU A 468 -5.32 -26.12 -13.36
C LEU A 468 -5.64 -27.48 -12.74
N THR A 469 -6.68 -28.14 -13.24
CA THR A 469 -7.27 -29.32 -12.58
C THR A 469 -7.11 -30.63 -13.36
N GLY A 470 -6.53 -30.58 -14.57
CA GLY A 470 -6.26 -31.76 -15.37
C GLY A 470 -5.10 -32.60 -14.83
N THR A 471 -5.11 -33.91 -15.07
CA THR A 471 -3.99 -34.81 -14.73
C THR A 471 -2.69 -34.33 -15.38
N GLY A 472 -1.61 -34.23 -14.61
CA GLY A 472 -0.31 -33.76 -15.08
C GLY A 472 -0.26 -32.27 -15.42
N ALA A 473 -1.29 -31.49 -15.08
CA ALA A 473 -1.29 -30.06 -15.35
C ALA A 473 -0.18 -29.34 -14.57
N SER A 474 0.39 -28.28 -15.15
CA SER A 474 1.57 -27.61 -14.60
C SER A 474 1.47 -26.09 -14.57
N LEU A 475 1.95 -25.49 -13.47
CA LEU A 475 2.09 -24.05 -13.31
C LEU A 475 3.58 -23.69 -13.14
N GLU A 476 4.05 -22.75 -13.95
CA GLU A 476 5.41 -22.22 -13.87
C GLU A 476 5.36 -20.72 -13.56
N LEU A 477 6.03 -20.30 -12.47
CA LEU A 477 6.13 -18.89 -12.07
C LEU A 477 7.60 -18.44 -12.08
N ASN A 478 8.03 -17.74 -13.12
CA ASN A 478 9.42 -17.32 -13.30
C ASN A 478 9.52 -15.79 -13.19
N SER A 479 10.13 -15.31 -12.09
CA SER A 479 10.31 -13.89 -11.79
C SER A 479 11.46 -13.68 -10.80
N LYS A 480 12.32 -12.70 -11.10
CA LYS A 480 13.36 -12.24 -10.17
C LYS A 480 12.78 -11.49 -8.97
N ASN A 481 11.63 -10.84 -9.15
CA ASN A 481 10.94 -10.08 -8.10
C ASN A 481 9.87 -10.92 -7.36
N GLY A 482 9.80 -12.23 -7.66
CA GLY A 482 8.81 -13.14 -7.11
C GLY A 482 7.40 -12.95 -7.68
N HIS A 483 6.44 -13.64 -7.04
CA HIS A 483 5.01 -13.55 -7.32
C HIS A 483 4.26 -13.01 -6.10
N SER A 484 3.12 -12.36 -6.36
CA SER A 484 2.19 -11.86 -5.35
C SER A 484 0.78 -12.30 -5.69
N LEU A 485 -0.03 -12.56 -4.66
CA LEU A 485 -1.44 -12.89 -4.79
C LEU A 485 -2.26 -11.79 -4.12
N GLN A 486 -3.34 -11.40 -4.76
CA GLN A 486 -4.37 -10.57 -4.12
C GLN A 486 -5.04 -11.37 -3.00
N ASP A 487 -5.49 -10.65 -1.96
CA ASP A 487 -6.20 -11.24 -0.83
C ASP A 487 -7.38 -12.12 -1.29
N ASP A 488 -7.51 -13.28 -0.63
CA ASP A 488 -8.55 -14.30 -0.86
C ASP A 488 -8.53 -14.96 -2.25
N LYS A 489 -7.45 -14.77 -3.02
CA LYS A 489 -7.20 -15.46 -4.29
C LYS A 489 -6.22 -16.60 -4.13
N SER A 490 -6.35 -17.62 -4.97
CA SER A 490 -5.48 -18.78 -4.94
C SER A 490 -5.14 -19.35 -6.33
N ALA A 491 -4.05 -20.11 -6.38
CA ALA A 491 -3.75 -20.99 -7.49
C ALA A 491 -4.04 -22.44 -7.08
N THR A 492 -4.95 -23.10 -7.81
CA THR A 492 -5.35 -24.49 -7.62
C THR A 492 -4.67 -25.39 -8.65
N LEU A 493 -4.01 -26.43 -8.17
CA LEU A 493 -3.36 -27.51 -8.88
C LEU A 493 -3.91 -28.84 -8.34
N SER A 494 -5.11 -29.25 -8.76
CA SER A 494 -5.84 -30.38 -8.14
C SER A 494 -5.81 -31.69 -8.93
N GLY A 495 -5.26 -31.69 -10.15
CA GLY A 495 -5.14 -32.91 -10.96
C GLY A 495 -4.09 -33.87 -10.40
N ALA A 496 -4.25 -35.17 -10.62
CA ALA A 496 -3.23 -36.15 -10.27
C ALA A 496 -1.90 -35.81 -10.99
N ASP A 497 -0.76 -36.04 -10.34
CA ASP A 497 0.58 -35.73 -10.88
C ASP A 497 0.80 -34.26 -11.31
N ALA A 498 0.03 -33.33 -10.73
CA ALA A 498 0.20 -31.90 -10.98
C ALA A 498 1.63 -31.44 -10.64
N ARG A 499 2.13 -30.47 -11.39
CA ARG A 499 3.51 -29.97 -11.29
C ARG A 499 3.53 -28.48 -11.01
N PHE A 500 4.49 -28.05 -10.21
CA PHE A 500 4.79 -26.65 -10.01
C PHE A 500 6.28 -26.42 -10.12
N SER A 501 6.66 -25.35 -10.82
CA SER A 501 8.03 -24.86 -10.82
C SER A 501 8.07 -23.34 -10.66
N ALA A 502 9.15 -22.86 -10.05
CA ALA A 502 9.41 -21.44 -9.97
C ALA A 502 10.90 -21.17 -10.16
N ASN A 503 11.24 -20.30 -11.11
CA ASN A 503 12.62 -19.94 -11.45
C ASN A 503 13.51 -21.16 -11.76
N GLY A 504 12.98 -22.11 -12.52
CA GLY A 504 13.69 -23.35 -12.91
C GLY A 504 13.77 -24.42 -11.82
N GLU A 505 13.12 -24.20 -10.68
CA GLU A 505 13.17 -25.12 -9.53
C GLU A 505 11.83 -25.81 -9.34
N SER A 506 11.84 -27.13 -9.23
CA SER A 506 10.62 -27.94 -9.06
C SER A 506 10.18 -27.99 -7.60
N TYR A 507 8.87 -27.95 -7.37
CA TYR A 507 8.24 -28.11 -6.07
C TYR A 507 7.35 -29.35 -6.05
N GLN A 508 7.25 -30.00 -4.90
CA GLN A 508 6.25 -31.03 -4.67
C GLN A 508 4.88 -30.39 -4.42
N VAL A 509 3.86 -30.82 -5.15
CA VAL A 509 2.49 -30.33 -5.00
C VAL A 509 1.77 -31.16 -3.93
N VAL A 510 1.36 -30.50 -2.85
CA VAL A 510 0.65 -31.08 -1.72
C VAL A 510 -0.84 -30.83 -1.89
N GLN A 511 -1.63 -31.90 -2.06
CA GLN A 511 -3.05 -31.86 -2.44
C GLN A 511 -3.99 -32.52 -1.42
N ASN A 512 -3.45 -33.16 -0.37
CA ASN A 512 -4.27 -33.83 0.63
C ASN A 512 -3.52 -34.01 1.95
N LEU A 513 -4.25 -34.44 2.97
CA LEU A 513 -3.72 -34.60 4.33
C LEU A 513 -2.56 -35.60 4.41
N LYS A 514 -2.60 -36.67 3.60
CA LYS A 514 -1.51 -37.66 3.54
C LYS A 514 -0.23 -37.01 2.99
N GLN A 515 -0.32 -36.31 1.87
CA GLN A 515 0.83 -35.59 1.29
C GLN A 515 1.36 -34.49 2.22
N LEU A 516 0.48 -33.82 2.96
CA LEU A 516 0.89 -32.85 3.98
C LEU A 516 1.71 -33.52 5.09
N ARG A 517 1.33 -34.73 5.50
CA ARG A 517 2.11 -35.55 6.45
C ARG A 517 3.42 -36.02 5.85
N ASP A 518 3.44 -36.38 4.57
CA ASP A 518 4.62 -36.88 3.87
C ASP A 518 5.74 -35.82 3.72
N ILE A 519 5.48 -34.53 4.03
CA ILE A 519 6.53 -33.48 4.16
C ILE A 519 7.62 -33.91 5.15
N GLU A 520 7.26 -34.66 6.20
CA GLU A 520 8.18 -35.15 7.23
C GLU A 520 9.30 -36.03 6.67
N ASN A 521 9.10 -36.62 5.48
CA ASN A 521 10.12 -37.42 4.80
C ASN A 521 11.24 -36.57 4.17
N ASN A 522 11.05 -35.26 4.01
CA ASN A 522 12.04 -34.36 3.39
C ASN A 522 11.88 -32.91 3.90
N MET A 523 12.33 -32.65 5.12
CA MET A 523 12.18 -31.35 5.80
C MET A 523 12.96 -30.17 5.18
N ASN A 524 13.87 -30.41 4.24
CA ASN A 524 14.55 -29.39 3.43
C ASN A 524 13.98 -29.26 2.00
N GLY A 525 12.86 -29.94 1.71
CA GLY A 525 12.19 -29.92 0.40
C GLY A 525 11.50 -28.60 0.05
N ARG A 526 11.00 -28.53 -1.19
CA ARG A 526 10.22 -27.39 -1.72
C ARG A 526 8.81 -27.85 -2.01
N TYR A 527 7.82 -27.16 -1.45
CA TYR A 527 6.43 -27.58 -1.43
C TYR A 527 5.52 -26.43 -1.84
N VAL A 528 4.46 -26.76 -2.58
CA VAL A 528 3.31 -25.87 -2.75
C VAL A 528 2.02 -26.57 -2.33
N LEU A 529 1.06 -25.83 -1.77
CA LEU A 529 -0.30 -26.36 -1.65
C LEU A 529 -1.01 -26.23 -2.99
N GLY A 530 -1.41 -27.37 -3.56
CA GLY A 530 -2.17 -27.42 -4.80
C GLY A 530 -3.67 -27.25 -4.60
N ASN A 531 -4.21 -27.41 -3.39
CA ASN A 531 -5.62 -27.23 -3.12
C ASN A 531 -5.86 -26.89 -1.64
N GLN A 532 -7.12 -26.63 -1.32
CA GLN A 532 -7.58 -26.64 0.06
C GLN A 532 -7.45 -28.04 0.66
N ILE A 533 -6.85 -28.13 1.85
CA ILE A 533 -6.74 -29.35 2.63
C ILE A 533 -7.63 -29.23 3.86
N THR A 534 -8.62 -30.12 3.96
CA THR A 534 -9.53 -30.18 5.12
C THR A 534 -9.20 -31.43 5.94
N GLY A 535 -8.92 -31.22 7.22
CA GLY A 535 -8.72 -32.27 8.20
C GLY A 535 -10.02 -32.74 8.84
N GLN A 536 -9.96 -33.93 9.45
CA GLN A 536 -10.99 -34.43 10.37
C GLN A 536 -10.27 -35.11 11.54
N GLY A 537 -9.95 -34.33 12.58
CA GLY A 537 -9.41 -34.86 13.85
C GLY A 537 -7.95 -34.50 14.13
N SER A 538 -7.26 -35.40 14.83
CA SER A 538 -5.93 -35.16 15.38
C SER A 538 -4.84 -35.19 14.30
N PHE A 539 -3.93 -34.23 14.31
CA PHE A 539 -2.78 -34.14 13.43
C PHE A 539 -1.51 -34.00 14.27
N LYS A 540 -0.57 -34.93 14.12
CA LYS A 540 0.71 -34.84 14.82
C LYS A 540 1.49 -33.62 14.31
N THR A 541 2.28 -32.97 15.14
CA THR A 541 3.19 -31.90 14.70
C THR A 541 4.17 -32.44 13.64
N LEU A 542 4.54 -31.63 12.63
CA LEU A 542 5.60 -31.99 11.65
C LEU A 542 6.98 -31.64 12.21
N GLY A 543 7.95 -32.54 12.06
CA GLY A 543 9.35 -32.24 12.31
C GLY A 543 9.78 -32.33 13.77
N GLU A 544 9.19 -33.23 14.56
CA GLU A 544 9.60 -33.42 15.97
C GLU A 544 11.08 -33.84 16.09
N ASP A 545 11.60 -34.59 15.12
CA ASP A 545 12.99 -35.05 15.08
C ASP A 545 13.90 -34.13 14.25
N ASN A 546 13.35 -33.44 13.24
CA ASN A 546 14.10 -32.59 12.31
C ASN A 546 13.30 -31.34 11.95
N SER A 547 13.86 -30.15 12.18
CA SER A 547 13.17 -28.88 11.90
C SER A 547 13.00 -28.61 10.40
N PHE A 548 11.94 -27.89 10.04
CA PHE A 548 11.67 -27.51 8.64
C PHE A 548 12.66 -26.44 8.18
N THR A 549 13.50 -26.76 7.20
CA THR A 549 14.48 -25.83 6.59
C THR A 549 14.14 -25.53 5.13
N GLY A 550 13.10 -26.17 4.60
CA GLY A 550 12.66 -26.08 3.21
C GLY A 550 11.85 -24.82 2.89
N LYS A 551 11.07 -24.91 1.81
CA LYS A 551 10.13 -23.86 1.37
C LYS A 551 8.73 -24.42 1.23
N LEU A 552 7.73 -23.73 1.77
CA LEU A 552 6.31 -24.03 1.60
C LEU A 552 5.58 -22.77 1.15
N ASP A 553 5.05 -22.78 -0.07
CA ASP A 553 4.16 -21.73 -0.57
C ASP A 553 2.72 -22.26 -0.61
N GLY A 554 1.81 -21.65 0.15
CA GLY A 554 0.41 -22.05 0.16
C GLY A 554 -0.33 -21.70 -1.13
N LEU A 555 0.23 -20.85 -2.00
CA LEU A 555 -0.42 -20.33 -3.21
C LEU A 555 -1.84 -19.77 -2.95
N GLY A 556 -2.07 -19.23 -1.75
CA GLY A 556 -3.37 -18.74 -1.29
C GLY A 556 -4.36 -19.81 -0.82
N ASN A 557 -3.98 -21.09 -0.81
CA ASN A 557 -4.83 -22.18 -0.36
C ASN A 557 -4.91 -22.30 1.16
N THR A 558 -5.97 -22.96 1.63
CA THR A 558 -6.30 -23.09 3.04
C THR A 558 -6.05 -24.51 3.57
N ILE A 559 -5.44 -24.61 4.75
CA ILE A 559 -5.48 -25.81 5.59
C ILE A 559 -6.52 -25.56 6.69
N SER A 560 -7.45 -26.50 6.88
CA SER A 560 -8.57 -26.32 7.82
C SER A 560 -8.91 -27.55 8.65
N ASP A 561 -9.58 -27.34 9.78
CA ASP A 561 -10.19 -28.39 10.63
C ASP A 561 -9.19 -29.42 11.19
N LEU A 562 -8.08 -28.93 11.76
CA LEU A 562 -7.06 -29.76 12.40
C LEU A 562 -6.98 -29.52 13.92
N SER A 563 -6.86 -30.62 14.67
CA SER A 563 -6.46 -30.60 16.07
C SER A 563 -5.02 -31.06 16.23
N ILE A 564 -4.11 -30.11 16.37
CA ILE A 564 -2.67 -30.34 16.42
C ILE A 564 -2.23 -30.79 17.82
N TYR A 565 -1.43 -31.86 17.86
CA TYR A 565 -0.77 -32.36 19.07
C TYR A 565 0.71 -32.66 18.80
N SER A 566 1.53 -32.73 19.87
CA SER A 566 2.93 -33.15 19.80
C SER A 566 3.23 -34.19 20.88
N THR A 567 4.28 -34.98 20.67
CA THR A 567 4.91 -35.82 21.70
C THR A 567 6.10 -35.12 22.38
N THR A 568 6.43 -33.90 21.94
CA THR A 568 7.49 -33.04 22.45
C THR A 568 6.91 -31.74 23.02
N PRO A 569 7.71 -30.88 23.68
CA PRO A 569 7.26 -29.56 24.12
C PRO A 569 6.92 -28.58 22.97
N PHE A 570 7.09 -28.94 21.71
CA PHE A 570 6.92 -28.04 20.56
C PHE A 570 5.65 -28.40 19.78
N VAL A 571 4.56 -27.66 20.01
CA VAL A 571 3.26 -27.88 19.38
C VAL A 571 2.97 -26.82 18.31
N GLY A 572 2.80 -27.25 17.07
CA GLY A 572 2.33 -26.46 15.94
C GLY A 572 2.21 -27.31 14.69
N LEU A 573 1.74 -26.76 13.56
CA LEU A 573 1.75 -27.52 12.31
C LEU A 573 3.19 -27.99 12.03
N PHE A 574 4.16 -27.13 12.31
CA PHE A 574 5.59 -27.44 12.40
C PHE A 574 6.10 -27.28 13.84
N SER A 575 7.00 -28.17 14.28
CA SER A 575 7.70 -28.01 15.57
C SER A 575 8.58 -26.75 15.55
N ALA A 576 9.36 -26.58 14.48
CA ALA A 576 10.23 -25.44 14.25
C ALA A 576 10.36 -25.16 12.75
N ASN A 577 10.23 -23.87 12.39
CA ASN A 577 10.50 -23.36 11.05
C ASN A 577 11.83 -22.60 11.02
N LEU A 578 12.82 -23.13 10.32
CA LEU A 578 14.07 -22.46 9.94
C LEU A 578 14.05 -22.03 8.45
N GLY A 579 13.06 -22.48 7.68
CA GLY A 579 12.91 -22.26 6.25
C GLY A 579 11.99 -21.08 5.91
N GLN A 580 11.20 -21.24 4.84
CA GLN A 580 10.27 -20.23 4.34
C GLN A 580 8.85 -20.80 4.26
N ILE A 581 7.89 -20.12 4.88
CA ILE A 581 6.47 -20.42 4.77
C ILE A 581 5.77 -19.15 4.27
N SER A 582 5.06 -19.24 3.14
CA SER A 582 4.38 -18.09 2.55
C SER A 582 2.99 -18.37 1.98
N ASN A 583 2.16 -17.33 1.84
CA ASN A 583 0.86 -17.35 1.15
C ASN A 583 -0.08 -18.49 1.59
N LEU A 584 -0.19 -18.70 2.91
CA LEU A 584 -0.92 -19.82 3.49
C LEU A 584 -2.09 -19.32 4.34
N ASN A 585 -3.25 -19.92 4.16
CA ASN A 585 -4.39 -19.72 5.04
C ASN A 585 -4.55 -20.92 5.98
N LEU A 586 -4.80 -20.64 7.26
CA LEU A 586 -5.15 -21.62 8.29
C LEU A 586 -6.55 -21.27 8.81
N GLU A 587 -7.46 -22.24 8.88
CA GLU A 587 -8.82 -21.98 9.37
C GLU A 587 -9.29 -23.08 10.34
N ARG A 588 -9.87 -22.69 11.50
CA ARG A 588 -10.36 -23.64 12.52
C ARG A 588 -9.27 -24.63 12.98
N ILE A 589 -8.09 -24.10 13.29
CA ILE A 589 -6.96 -24.88 13.82
C ILE A 589 -6.94 -24.82 15.34
N SER A 590 -6.95 -25.98 15.99
CA SER A 590 -6.80 -26.10 17.45
C SER A 590 -5.42 -26.67 17.78
N ALA A 591 -4.68 -26.04 18.70
CA ALA A 591 -3.38 -26.51 19.19
C ALA A 591 -3.37 -26.60 20.72
N SER A 592 -2.97 -27.75 21.27
CA SER A 592 -3.03 -28.02 22.71
C SER A 592 -1.72 -28.57 23.26
N GLY A 593 -1.20 -27.96 24.33
CA GLY A 593 -0.03 -28.43 25.07
C GLY A 593 -0.30 -29.58 26.07
N ALA A 594 -1.32 -30.42 25.83
CA ALA A 594 -1.76 -31.43 26.79
C ALA A 594 -0.68 -32.47 27.16
N TYR A 595 0.24 -32.78 26.25
CA TYR A 595 1.39 -33.66 26.48
C TYR A 595 2.61 -32.84 26.94
N SER A 596 2.60 -32.38 28.19
CA SER A 596 3.68 -31.56 28.76
C SER A 596 4.74 -32.41 29.44
N THR A 597 6.02 -32.10 29.18
CA THR A 597 7.15 -32.54 30.02
C THR A 597 7.49 -31.46 31.06
N TYR A 598 8.58 -31.62 31.82
CA TYR A 598 9.07 -30.62 32.79
C TYR A 598 9.69 -29.36 32.11
N TYR A 599 9.81 -29.34 30.78
CA TYR A 599 10.37 -28.23 30.00
C TYR A 599 9.31 -27.20 29.57
N ASN A 600 9.75 -26.03 29.11
CA ASN A 600 8.85 -25.00 28.58
C ASN A 600 8.15 -25.49 27.30
N THR A 601 6.82 -25.61 27.36
CA THR A 601 5.99 -26.05 26.24
C THR A 601 5.57 -24.86 25.38
N GLN A 602 5.89 -24.91 24.10
CA GLN A 602 5.65 -23.85 23.12
C GLN A 602 4.50 -24.26 22.22
N VAL A 603 3.41 -23.49 22.23
CA VAL A 603 2.18 -23.82 21.48
C VAL A 603 1.79 -22.69 20.53
N GLY A 604 1.84 -22.98 19.23
CA GLY A 604 1.32 -22.13 18.16
C GLY A 604 0.50 -22.95 17.17
N THR A 605 -0.34 -22.32 16.34
CA THR A 605 -1.09 -23.09 15.32
C THR A 605 -0.25 -23.42 14.10
N LEU A 606 0.59 -22.49 13.62
CA LEU A 606 1.49 -22.75 12.49
C LEU A 606 2.80 -23.37 12.96
N ALA A 607 3.46 -22.76 13.96
CA ALA A 607 4.75 -23.22 14.43
C ALA A 607 4.90 -23.05 15.94
N ALA A 608 5.58 -23.98 16.61
CA ALA A 608 6.03 -23.71 17.97
C ALA A 608 7.20 -22.70 17.95
N VAL A 609 8.25 -22.96 17.17
CA VAL A 609 9.37 -22.02 16.98
C VAL A 609 9.44 -21.51 15.54
N ASN A 610 9.64 -20.21 15.35
CA ASN A 610 10.06 -19.63 14.08
C ASN A 610 11.47 -19.02 14.20
N MET A 611 12.41 -19.55 13.42
CA MET A 611 13.76 -18.99 13.17
C MET A 611 13.97 -18.61 11.70
N GLY A 612 13.01 -18.95 10.83
CA GLY A 612 12.99 -18.62 9.42
C GLY A 612 12.03 -17.46 9.08
N SER A 613 11.43 -17.54 7.90
CA SER A 613 10.50 -16.54 7.37
C SER A 613 9.06 -17.06 7.34
N ILE A 614 8.12 -16.27 7.86
CA ILE A 614 6.68 -16.45 7.69
C ILE A 614 6.11 -15.19 7.05
N ARG A 615 5.52 -15.32 5.85
CA ARG A 615 5.04 -14.17 5.06
C ARG A 615 3.65 -14.40 4.48
N ASN A 616 2.73 -13.45 4.58
CA ASN A 616 1.38 -13.62 4.02
C ASN A 616 0.68 -14.87 4.57
N VAL A 617 0.73 -15.09 5.89
CA VAL A 617 0.02 -16.18 6.54
C VAL A 617 -1.16 -15.66 7.35
N LYS A 618 -2.36 -16.18 7.08
CA LYS A 618 -3.59 -15.78 7.79
C LYS A 618 -4.14 -16.98 8.56
N ALA A 619 -4.21 -16.87 9.88
CA ALA A 619 -4.80 -17.87 10.74
C ALA A 619 -6.13 -17.36 11.30
N LYS A 620 -7.22 -18.04 10.97
CA LYS A 620 -8.59 -17.67 11.32
C LYS A 620 -9.25 -18.72 12.18
N ASP A 621 -10.04 -18.26 13.16
CA ASP A 621 -10.76 -19.11 14.11
C ASP A 621 -9.84 -20.12 14.83
N VAL A 622 -8.65 -19.66 15.25
CA VAL A 622 -7.71 -20.52 15.97
C VAL A 622 -8.13 -20.74 17.42
N ARG A 623 -7.75 -21.89 17.98
CA ARG A 623 -7.86 -22.17 19.41
C ARG A 623 -6.53 -22.68 19.95
N VAL A 624 -5.93 -21.96 20.89
CA VAL A 624 -4.66 -22.36 21.53
C VAL A 624 -4.88 -22.49 23.03
N THR A 625 -4.47 -23.62 23.62
CA THR A 625 -4.63 -23.89 25.07
C THR A 625 -3.31 -24.27 25.73
N GLY A 626 -3.03 -23.66 26.88
CA GLY A 626 -1.81 -23.88 27.66
C GLY A 626 -1.63 -25.30 28.22
N ALA A 627 -0.38 -25.66 28.49
CA ALA A 627 0.07 -26.95 29.00
C ALA A 627 0.00 -27.04 30.53
N SER A 628 0.15 -28.25 31.09
CA SER A 628 0.14 -28.46 32.56
C SER A 628 1.43 -28.02 33.29
N HIS A 629 2.49 -27.67 32.56
CA HIS A 629 3.73 -27.07 33.08
C HIS A 629 4.03 -25.74 32.36
N LEU A 630 5.21 -25.16 32.62
CA LEU A 630 5.65 -23.89 32.04
C LEU A 630 5.37 -23.87 30.53
N ASN A 631 4.68 -22.82 30.04
CA ASN A 631 4.30 -22.74 28.63
C ASN A 631 4.31 -21.32 28.06
N SER A 632 4.54 -21.23 26.75
CA SER A 632 4.44 -20.01 25.94
C SER A 632 3.45 -20.23 24.80
N LEU A 633 2.52 -19.29 24.60
CA LEU A 633 1.38 -19.46 23.69
C LEU A 633 1.33 -18.34 22.65
N GLY A 634 1.14 -18.69 21.39
CA GLY A 634 0.86 -17.72 20.33
C GLY A 634 -0.25 -18.20 19.42
N GLY A 635 -1.14 -17.31 18.96
CA GLY A 635 -2.19 -17.73 18.02
C GLY A 635 -1.64 -18.28 16.70
N LEU A 636 -0.48 -17.79 16.22
CA LEU A 636 0.22 -18.31 15.05
C LEU A 636 1.54 -19.01 15.43
N VAL A 637 2.39 -18.34 16.21
CA VAL A 637 3.73 -18.83 16.58
C VAL A 637 3.97 -18.69 18.08
N ALA A 638 4.45 -19.72 18.78
CA ALA A 638 4.75 -19.56 20.20
C ALA A 638 5.99 -18.69 20.45
N LEU A 639 7.11 -19.02 19.78
CA LEU A 639 8.38 -18.32 19.91
C LEU A 639 8.92 -17.93 18.52
N ASN A 640 9.03 -16.63 18.25
CA ASN A 640 9.80 -16.10 17.13
C ASN A 640 11.23 -15.79 17.61
N LEU A 641 12.19 -16.65 17.30
CA LEU A 641 13.58 -16.57 17.72
C LEU A 641 14.47 -16.24 16.52
N ALA A 642 14.94 -14.99 16.42
CA ALA A 642 15.66 -14.46 15.27
C ALA A 642 14.94 -14.58 13.90
N GLY A 643 13.67 -14.99 13.89
CA GLY A 643 12.86 -15.14 12.69
C GLY A 643 12.13 -13.86 12.26
N ASP A 644 11.60 -13.88 11.05
CA ASP A 644 10.85 -12.77 10.44
C ASP A 644 9.40 -13.18 10.16
N ILE A 645 8.45 -12.46 10.75
CA ILE A 645 7.02 -12.62 10.54
C ILE A 645 6.50 -11.33 9.90
N ALA A 646 6.03 -11.41 8.67
CA ALA A 646 5.55 -10.24 7.93
C ALA A 646 4.19 -10.48 7.27
N ASN A 647 3.38 -9.43 7.17
CA ASN A 647 2.07 -9.46 6.51
C ASN A 647 1.18 -10.64 6.98
N SER A 648 1.24 -10.97 8.27
CA SER A 648 0.62 -12.17 8.81
C SER A 648 -0.43 -11.80 9.87
N SER A 649 -1.43 -12.66 10.04
CA SER A 649 -2.50 -12.40 10.99
C SER A 649 -3.00 -13.65 11.71
N ALA A 650 -3.56 -13.42 12.90
CA ALA A 650 -4.24 -14.45 13.70
C ALA A 650 -5.56 -13.91 14.26
N SER A 651 -6.61 -14.73 14.25
CA SER A 651 -7.88 -14.46 14.93
C SER A 651 -8.45 -15.70 15.60
N GLY A 652 -9.11 -15.53 16.75
CA GLY A 652 -9.65 -16.65 17.53
C GLY A 652 -9.46 -16.50 19.04
N LEU A 653 -9.12 -17.60 19.71
CA LEU A 653 -9.08 -17.70 21.18
C LEU A 653 -7.78 -18.35 21.67
N VAL A 654 -7.07 -17.68 22.56
CA VAL A 654 -5.89 -18.22 23.26
C VAL A 654 -6.16 -18.25 24.76
N ILE A 655 -6.06 -19.44 25.36
CA ILE A 655 -6.38 -19.68 26.77
C ILE A 655 -5.10 -20.03 27.53
N GLY A 656 -4.65 -19.08 28.35
CA GLY A 656 -3.56 -19.26 29.30
C GLY A 656 -4.01 -19.92 30.59
N ASN A 657 -3.06 -20.46 31.35
CA ASN A 657 -3.27 -21.05 32.66
C ASN A 657 -2.17 -20.61 33.63
N GLN A 658 -2.18 -21.17 34.84
CA GLN A 658 -1.28 -20.75 35.91
C GLN A 658 0.21 -20.99 35.63
N HIS A 659 0.54 -21.75 34.58
CA HIS A 659 1.90 -22.04 34.16
C HIS A 659 2.33 -21.24 32.92
N THR A 660 1.43 -20.47 32.32
CA THR A 660 1.74 -19.69 31.12
C THR A 660 2.68 -18.53 31.47
N PHE A 661 3.88 -18.56 30.89
CA PHE A 661 4.91 -17.53 31.01
C PHE A 661 4.59 -16.32 30.13
N ALA A 662 4.36 -16.58 28.84
CA ALA A 662 4.05 -15.57 27.84
C ALA A 662 2.89 -16.03 26.96
N MET A 663 1.93 -15.14 26.68
CA MET A 663 0.89 -15.40 25.70
C MET A 663 0.67 -14.20 24.78
N GLY A 664 0.50 -14.45 23.48
CA GLY A 664 0.08 -13.41 22.54
C GLY A 664 -0.90 -13.88 21.49
N GLY A 665 -1.67 -12.93 20.94
CA GLY A 665 -2.65 -13.26 19.91
C GLY A 665 -2.02 -13.71 18.60
N LEU A 666 -0.85 -13.16 18.23
CA LEU A 666 -0.07 -13.64 17.09
C LEU A 666 1.13 -14.48 17.56
N VAL A 667 1.94 -13.91 18.47
CA VAL A 667 3.21 -14.50 18.92
C VAL A 667 3.30 -14.54 20.44
N GLY A 668 3.74 -15.63 21.05
CA GLY A 668 4.01 -15.67 22.49
C GLY A 668 5.22 -14.80 22.87
N GLU A 669 6.37 -15.08 22.26
CA GLU A 669 7.65 -14.41 22.52
C GLU A 669 8.36 -14.02 21.22
N ASN A 670 8.89 -12.80 21.14
CA ASN A 670 9.67 -12.30 20.01
C ASN A 670 11.09 -11.96 20.47
N ILE A 671 12.07 -12.83 20.17
CA ILE A 671 13.39 -12.80 20.80
C ILE A 671 14.51 -12.69 19.77
N THR A 672 15.24 -11.57 19.82
CA THR A 672 16.53 -11.42 19.14
C THR A 672 17.60 -12.20 19.88
N ASN A 673 18.46 -12.90 19.14
CA ASN A 673 19.64 -13.58 19.65
C ASN A 673 20.89 -13.12 18.83
N PRO A 674 22.11 -13.63 19.12
CA PRO A 674 23.31 -13.26 18.35
C PRO A 674 23.26 -13.62 16.85
N ASP A 675 22.43 -14.58 16.46
CA ASP A 675 22.33 -15.08 15.08
C ASP A 675 21.40 -14.22 14.21
N GLY A 676 20.52 -13.41 14.82
CA GLY A 676 19.64 -12.52 14.07
C GLY A 676 18.61 -11.77 14.91
N VAL A 677 17.98 -10.78 14.27
CA VAL A 677 16.96 -9.92 14.86
C VAL A 677 15.58 -10.51 14.60
N ALA A 678 14.82 -10.76 15.67
CA ALA A 678 13.44 -11.20 15.54
C ALA A 678 12.53 -10.02 15.17
N LYS A 679 11.75 -10.18 14.10
CA LYS A 679 10.92 -9.12 13.51
C LYS A 679 9.47 -9.56 13.36
N ILE A 680 8.55 -8.65 13.70
CA ILE A 680 7.13 -8.75 13.39
C ILE A 680 6.73 -7.45 12.70
N THR A 681 6.34 -7.54 11.42
CA THR A 681 6.05 -6.37 10.58
C THR A 681 4.73 -6.48 9.85
N ASN A 682 4.00 -5.36 9.70
CA ASN A 682 2.74 -5.30 8.95
C ASN A 682 1.73 -6.40 9.35
N SER A 683 1.69 -6.77 10.63
CA SER A 683 0.98 -7.95 11.11
C SER A 683 -0.12 -7.58 12.11
N HIS A 684 -1.18 -8.38 12.17
CA HIS A 684 -2.39 -8.07 12.94
C HIS A 684 -2.88 -9.25 13.79
N ALA A 685 -3.42 -8.97 14.97
CA ALA A 685 -4.14 -9.96 15.77
C ALA A 685 -5.54 -9.47 16.16
N ASP A 686 -6.56 -10.32 15.94
CA ASP A 686 -7.93 -10.15 16.45
C ASP A 686 -8.30 -11.36 17.34
N VAL A 687 -7.77 -11.37 18.56
CA VAL A 687 -7.79 -12.56 19.42
C VAL A 687 -8.38 -12.23 20.78
N SER A 688 -9.23 -13.13 21.30
CA SER A 688 -9.64 -13.13 22.69
C SER A 688 -8.60 -13.88 23.54
N LEU A 689 -7.98 -13.19 24.49
CA LEU A 689 -7.09 -13.81 25.49
C LEU A 689 -7.84 -14.02 26.79
N ARG A 690 -7.83 -15.25 27.31
CA ARG A 690 -8.51 -15.62 28.57
C ARG A 690 -7.63 -16.53 29.42
N GLY A 691 -7.88 -16.54 30.73
CA GLY A 691 -7.22 -17.47 31.64
C GLY A 691 -6.75 -16.85 32.94
N GLN A 692 -6.20 -17.69 33.81
CA GLN A 692 -5.61 -17.29 35.07
C GLN A 692 -4.12 -17.62 35.08
N MET A 693 -3.25 -16.61 35.09
CA MET A 693 -1.78 -16.75 35.01
C MET A 693 -1.15 -16.38 36.36
N ASN A 694 -0.68 -17.36 37.12
CA ASN A 694 -0.04 -17.13 38.42
C ASN A 694 1.47 -17.41 38.34
N GLY A 695 2.26 -16.79 39.21
CA GLY A 695 3.71 -16.99 39.28
C GLY A 695 4.49 -15.73 38.93
N ASP A 696 5.81 -15.79 39.03
CA ASP A 696 6.64 -14.60 38.91
C ASP A 696 6.82 -14.18 37.45
N SER A 697 6.61 -12.88 37.19
CA SER A 697 6.82 -12.21 35.90
C SER A 697 6.14 -12.88 34.71
N ARG A 698 4.81 -12.82 34.66
CA ARG A 698 4.00 -13.33 33.53
C ARG A 698 3.65 -12.22 32.56
N ASN A 699 3.54 -12.54 31.27
CA ASN A 699 3.34 -11.55 30.22
C ASN A 699 2.21 -11.94 29.25
N ALA A 700 1.29 -11.02 28.97
CA ALA A 700 0.22 -11.21 28.00
C ALA A 700 0.04 -9.97 27.12
N GLY A 701 -0.01 -10.16 25.79
CA GLY A 701 -0.27 -9.06 24.86
C GLY A 701 -1.16 -9.45 23.70
N GLY A 702 -2.05 -8.56 23.26
CA GLY A 702 -2.98 -8.89 22.17
C GLY A 702 -2.30 -9.30 20.86
N LEU A 703 -1.09 -8.80 20.60
CA LEU A 703 -0.23 -9.29 19.50
C LEU A 703 0.91 -10.18 20.02
N VAL A 704 1.69 -9.69 20.98
CA VAL A 704 2.90 -10.35 21.50
C VAL A 704 2.92 -10.43 23.02
N GLY A 705 3.20 -11.58 23.61
CA GLY A 705 3.40 -11.68 25.07
C GLY A 705 4.63 -10.91 25.54
N SER A 706 5.82 -11.32 25.09
CA SER A 706 7.11 -10.69 25.43
C SER A 706 7.91 -10.30 24.19
N ASN A 707 8.44 -9.08 24.15
CA ASN A 707 9.23 -8.54 23.06
C ASN A 707 10.66 -8.18 23.49
N ARG A 708 11.63 -8.77 22.79
CA ARG A 708 13.06 -8.44 22.78
C ARG A 708 13.56 -8.24 21.34
N GLY A 709 12.66 -8.04 20.39
CA GLY A 709 12.93 -7.78 18.99
C GLY A 709 12.24 -6.51 18.49
N VAL A 710 11.96 -6.50 17.19
CA VAL A 710 11.34 -5.36 16.51
C VAL A 710 9.88 -5.68 16.19
N ILE A 711 8.98 -4.78 16.58
CA ILE A 711 7.58 -4.76 16.18
C ILE A 711 7.32 -3.44 15.44
N ALA A 712 6.88 -3.52 14.19
CA ALA A 712 6.63 -2.34 13.37
C ALA A 712 5.35 -2.48 12.54
N ASN A 713 4.60 -1.39 12.40
CA ASN A 713 3.36 -1.35 11.61
C ASN A 713 2.37 -2.45 12.01
N ALA A 714 2.31 -2.77 13.31
CA ALA A 714 1.53 -3.89 13.80
C ALA A 714 0.29 -3.41 14.56
N SER A 715 -0.72 -4.27 14.65
CA SER A 715 -1.94 -3.91 15.37
C SER A 715 -2.62 -5.07 16.08
N SER A 716 -3.37 -4.74 17.13
CA SER A 716 -4.24 -5.69 17.83
C SER A 716 -5.64 -5.13 18.05
N THR A 717 -6.63 -6.02 17.94
CA THR A 717 -8.04 -5.84 18.29
C THR A 717 -8.48 -6.97 19.23
N GLY A 718 -9.79 -7.16 19.46
CA GLY A 718 -10.31 -8.19 20.36
C GLY A 718 -10.40 -7.79 21.83
N THR A 719 -10.34 -8.77 22.73
CA THR A 719 -10.54 -8.59 24.18
C THR A 719 -9.52 -9.38 24.98
N ILE A 720 -8.96 -8.77 26.03
CA ILE A 720 -8.11 -9.46 27.00
C ILE A 720 -8.84 -9.45 28.34
N ASP A 721 -9.12 -10.63 28.88
CA ASP A 721 -9.71 -10.81 30.20
C ASP A 721 -8.91 -11.87 30.98
N LEU A 722 -7.96 -11.38 31.78
CA LEU A 722 -6.99 -12.23 32.47
C LEU A 722 -6.96 -11.92 33.97
N ALA A 723 -6.67 -12.95 34.76
CA ALA A 723 -6.47 -12.83 36.19
C ALA A 723 -5.11 -13.38 36.61
N GLY A 724 -4.46 -12.76 37.60
CA GLY A 724 -3.23 -13.32 38.15
C GLY A 724 -2.26 -12.31 38.75
N ALA A 725 -1.58 -12.73 39.82
CA ALA A 725 -0.53 -11.92 40.45
C ALA A 725 0.71 -11.83 39.55
N ASN A 726 1.46 -10.72 39.64
CA ASN A 726 2.70 -10.49 38.88
C ASN A 726 2.57 -10.54 37.35
N LEU A 727 1.34 -10.41 36.83
CA LEU A 727 1.02 -10.40 35.41
C LEU A 727 1.15 -8.99 34.81
N ASN A 728 1.87 -8.87 33.69
CA ASN A 728 1.91 -7.70 32.84
C ASN A 728 0.97 -7.91 31.64
N ILE A 729 0.03 -6.99 31.43
CA ILE A 729 -0.96 -7.07 30.35
C ILE A 729 -0.83 -5.84 29.46
N GLY A 730 -0.69 -6.05 28.15
CA GLY A 730 -0.75 -4.99 27.14
C GLY A 730 -1.79 -5.28 26.08
N GLY A 731 -2.48 -4.26 25.57
CA GLY A 731 -3.37 -4.46 24.41
C GLY A 731 -2.61 -4.95 23.18
N LEU A 732 -1.36 -4.52 22.97
CA LEU A 732 -0.46 -5.03 21.92
C LEU A 732 0.62 -5.96 22.46
N VAL A 733 1.36 -5.51 23.48
CA VAL A 733 2.55 -6.20 24.00
C VAL A 733 2.52 -6.32 25.52
N GLY A 734 2.67 -7.51 26.10
CA GLY A 734 2.73 -7.66 27.56
C GLY A 734 3.96 -6.97 28.15
N GLU A 735 5.14 -7.35 27.69
CA GLU A 735 6.42 -6.74 28.08
C GLU A 735 7.29 -6.40 26.87
N ASN A 736 7.80 -5.17 26.82
CA ASN A 736 8.84 -4.73 25.90
C ASN A 736 10.14 -4.54 26.67
N THR A 737 11.10 -5.43 26.50
CA THR A 737 12.39 -5.41 27.22
C THR A 737 13.32 -4.30 26.70
N GLY A 738 14.45 -4.07 27.37
CA GLY A 738 15.39 -2.99 27.01
C GLY A 738 15.91 -3.01 25.56
N ASN A 739 16.01 -4.19 24.95
CA ASN A 739 16.42 -4.35 23.54
C ASN A 739 15.22 -4.34 22.56
N GLY A 740 14.00 -4.26 23.08
CA GLY A 740 12.79 -4.26 22.28
C GLY A 740 12.45 -2.90 21.69
N SER A 741 11.93 -2.89 20.47
CA SER A 741 11.44 -1.69 19.80
C SER A 741 10.03 -1.90 19.26
N ILE A 742 9.15 -0.94 19.53
CA ILE A 742 7.78 -0.89 19.01
C ILE A 742 7.60 0.45 18.30
N SER A 743 7.23 0.39 17.01
CA SER A 743 7.04 1.59 16.19
C SER A 743 5.80 1.51 15.30
N ASN A 744 5.18 2.67 15.05
CA ASN A 744 4.04 2.81 14.12
C ASN A 744 2.92 1.79 14.38
N SER A 745 2.67 1.45 15.65
CA SER A 745 1.81 0.35 16.04
C SER A 745 0.62 0.83 16.86
N ARG A 746 -0.48 0.07 16.85
CA ARG A 746 -1.73 0.49 17.50
C ARG A 746 -2.47 -0.67 18.15
N SER A 747 -3.17 -0.39 19.24
CA SER A 747 -4.13 -1.33 19.83
C SER A 747 -5.47 -0.68 20.10
N SER A 748 -6.53 -1.37 19.70
CA SER A 748 -7.91 -1.05 20.09
C SER A 748 -8.53 -2.18 20.92
N THR A 749 -7.70 -3.03 21.51
CA THR A 749 -8.11 -4.16 22.33
C THR A 749 -8.63 -3.68 23.68
N ASN A 750 -9.80 -4.16 24.11
CA ASN A 750 -10.29 -3.88 25.47
C ASN A 750 -9.54 -4.76 26.48
N VAL A 751 -8.98 -4.15 27.52
CA VAL A 751 -8.08 -4.83 28.47
C VAL A 751 -8.69 -4.84 29.86
N SER A 752 -8.93 -6.04 30.39
CA SER A 752 -9.36 -6.30 31.77
C SER A 752 -8.31 -7.16 32.47
N GLY A 753 -7.83 -6.70 33.62
CA GLY A 753 -6.87 -7.44 34.44
C GLY A 753 -7.26 -7.47 35.91
N ASN A 754 -7.52 -8.67 36.43
CA ASN A 754 -7.86 -8.89 37.83
C ASN A 754 -6.62 -9.32 38.63
N ARG A 755 -6.21 -8.53 39.64
CA ARG A 755 -4.96 -8.70 40.41
C ARG A 755 -3.67 -8.67 39.58
N ALA A 756 -3.76 -8.24 38.32
CA ALA A 756 -2.59 -8.04 37.47
C ALA A 756 -1.68 -6.98 38.08
N ARG A 757 -0.38 -7.08 37.84
CA ARG A 757 0.57 -6.13 38.40
C ARG A 757 0.61 -4.85 37.57
N ARG A 758 0.73 -4.99 36.25
CA ARG A 758 0.83 -3.86 35.31
C ARG A 758 -0.15 -4.03 34.17
N ILE A 759 -0.91 -3.00 33.84
CA ILE A 759 -1.83 -3.03 32.70
C ILE A 759 -1.63 -1.78 31.83
N GLY A 760 -1.41 -1.98 30.53
CA GLY A 760 -1.40 -0.93 29.52
C GLY A 760 -2.35 -1.22 28.37
N GLY A 761 -2.98 -0.20 27.80
CA GLY A 761 -3.78 -0.37 26.58
C GLY A 761 -2.93 -0.69 25.34
N LEU A 762 -1.63 -0.39 25.34
CA LEU A 762 -0.67 -0.88 24.33
C LEU A 762 0.37 -1.81 24.93
N VAL A 763 1.08 -1.38 25.98
CA VAL A 763 2.20 -2.13 26.58
C VAL A 763 2.03 -2.28 28.09
N GLY A 764 2.10 -3.49 28.63
CA GLY A 764 2.04 -3.67 30.09
C GLY A 764 3.27 -3.09 30.80
N SER A 765 4.46 -3.53 30.39
CA SER A 765 5.75 -3.09 30.94
C SER A 765 6.72 -2.70 29.81
N ASN A 766 7.22 -1.47 29.80
CA ASN A 766 8.16 -0.98 28.80
C ASN A 766 9.53 -0.66 29.42
N GLN A 767 10.59 -1.25 28.87
CA GLN A 767 11.99 -0.94 29.17
C GLN A 767 12.75 -0.48 27.91
N GLY A 768 12.20 -0.76 26.73
CA GLY A 768 12.78 -0.41 25.43
C GLY A 768 12.23 0.89 24.84
N SER A 769 12.22 0.95 23.50
CA SER A 769 11.71 2.11 22.74
C SER A 769 10.26 1.90 22.28
N LEU A 770 9.45 2.94 22.43
CA LEU A 770 8.08 3.02 21.93
C LEU A 770 7.87 4.34 21.19
N ALA A 771 7.60 4.27 19.88
CA ALA A 771 7.48 5.45 19.04
C ALA A 771 6.24 5.41 18.14
N ASN A 772 5.64 6.57 17.86
CA ASN A 772 4.55 6.74 16.88
C ASN A 772 3.38 5.75 17.10
N SER A 773 3.03 5.47 18.36
CA SER A 773 2.15 4.36 18.71
C SER A 773 0.94 4.81 19.55
N HIS A 774 -0.19 4.10 19.38
CA HIS A 774 -1.50 4.60 19.79
C HIS A 774 -2.36 3.53 20.46
N ALA A 775 -3.06 3.87 21.55
CA ALA A 775 -4.03 3.00 22.23
C ALA A 775 -5.42 3.62 22.31
N SER A 776 -6.46 2.81 22.07
CA SER A 776 -7.85 3.26 22.10
C SER A 776 -8.86 2.32 22.75
N GLY A 777 -8.48 1.08 23.09
CA GLY A 777 -9.36 0.16 23.82
C GLY A 777 -9.37 0.44 25.32
N ASP A 778 -10.53 0.33 25.97
CA ASP A 778 -10.69 0.66 27.39
C ASP A 778 -9.86 -0.26 28.30
N VAL A 779 -9.30 0.32 29.36
CA VAL A 779 -8.39 -0.38 30.29
C VAL A 779 -8.98 -0.38 31.70
N THR A 780 -9.31 -1.57 32.21
CA THR A 780 -9.91 -1.77 33.54
C THR A 780 -9.04 -2.69 34.38
N GLY A 781 -8.69 -2.21 35.59
CA GLY A 781 -7.94 -2.97 36.58
C GLY A 781 -8.77 -3.27 37.83
N ASN A 782 -8.34 -4.28 38.58
CA ASN A 782 -8.81 -4.55 39.93
C ASN A 782 -7.62 -4.88 40.85
N GLY A 783 -7.05 -3.85 41.46
CA GLY A 783 -5.95 -3.98 42.42
C GLY A 783 -4.58 -4.04 41.76
N THR A 784 -4.35 -3.26 40.70
CA THR A 784 -3.06 -3.24 40.00
C THR A 784 -2.00 -2.38 40.71
N GLU A 785 -0.73 -2.70 40.54
CA GLU A 785 0.37 -1.81 40.96
C GLU A 785 0.39 -0.53 40.10
N ALA A 786 0.24 -0.69 38.78
CA ALA A 786 0.21 0.41 37.83
C ALA A 786 -0.70 0.11 36.63
N ILE A 787 -1.55 1.08 36.28
CA ILE A 787 -2.45 1.01 35.13
C ILE A 787 -2.33 2.28 34.28
N GLY A 788 -2.18 2.11 32.97
CA GLY A 788 -2.05 3.20 32.00
C GLY A 788 -2.83 2.97 30.72
N GLY A 789 -3.25 4.03 30.03
CA GLY A 789 -3.93 3.88 28.75
C GLY A 789 -3.01 3.44 27.61
N LEU A 790 -1.75 3.89 27.60
CA LEU A 790 -0.74 3.38 26.67
C LEU A 790 0.15 2.33 27.35
N VAL A 791 0.74 2.69 28.50
CA VAL A 791 1.76 1.88 29.19
C VAL A 791 1.42 1.68 30.66
N GLY A 792 1.45 0.45 31.17
CA GLY A 792 1.30 0.21 32.62
C GLY A 792 2.47 0.80 33.41
N GLN A 793 3.67 0.27 33.19
CA GLN A 793 4.92 0.83 33.74
C GLN A 793 5.96 1.06 32.64
N ASN A 794 6.61 2.23 32.68
CA ASN A 794 7.79 2.56 31.88
C ASN A 794 9.02 2.60 32.80
N LEU A 795 10.00 1.71 32.59
CA LEU A 795 11.20 1.54 33.40
C LEU A 795 12.44 1.81 32.55
N GLY A 796 12.94 3.04 32.58
CA GLY A 796 14.08 3.50 31.77
C GLY A 796 13.81 3.59 30.26
N GLY A 797 12.66 3.11 29.79
CA GLY A 797 12.27 3.14 28.39
C GLY A 797 11.97 4.55 27.86
N SER A 798 12.04 4.70 26.54
CA SER A 798 11.71 5.95 25.84
C SER A 798 10.34 5.83 25.18
N ILE A 799 9.52 6.88 25.34
CA ILE A 799 8.21 6.98 24.70
C ILE A 799 8.16 8.31 23.94
N ALA A 800 7.95 8.24 22.63
CA ALA A 800 7.94 9.40 21.75
C ALA A 800 6.72 9.39 20.82
N ASN A 801 6.15 10.56 20.54
CA ASN A 801 5.09 10.76 19.52
C ASN A 801 3.92 9.77 19.67
N SER A 802 3.49 9.50 20.90
CA SER A 802 2.56 8.40 21.20
C SER A 802 1.38 8.90 22.03
N SER A 803 0.22 8.26 21.88
CA SER A 803 -1.00 8.76 22.53
C SER A 803 -1.97 7.68 22.98
N ALA A 804 -2.80 8.03 23.96
CA ALA A 804 -3.91 7.22 24.45
C ALA A 804 -5.22 8.02 24.48
N ASN A 805 -6.31 7.45 23.95
CA ASN A 805 -7.65 8.05 24.02
C ASN A 805 -8.70 7.14 24.69
N ASN A 806 -8.28 6.03 25.27
CA ASN A 806 -9.11 5.10 26.02
C ASN A 806 -9.42 5.58 27.44
N ASN A 807 -10.51 5.07 28.03
CA ASN A 807 -10.77 5.27 29.45
C ASN A 807 -9.92 4.32 30.30
N VAL A 808 -9.53 4.78 31.50
CA VAL A 808 -8.73 4.03 32.46
C VAL A 808 -9.40 4.06 33.82
N SER A 809 -9.62 2.89 34.42
CA SER A 809 -10.26 2.77 35.74
C SER A 809 -9.71 1.63 36.58
N ASP A 810 -9.22 1.95 37.78
CA ASP A 810 -8.98 0.98 38.86
C ASP A 810 -9.18 1.66 40.22
N ARG A 811 -10.12 1.15 41.02
CA ARG A 811 -10.46 1.71 42.35
C ARG A 811 -9.55 1.24 43.48
N TYR A 812 -8.67 0.29 43.20
CA TYR A 812 -7.78 -0.32 44.18
C TYR A 812 -6.30 -0.22 43.79
N SER A 813 -5.98 0.42 42.66
CA SER A 813 -4.60 0.61 42.22
C SER A 813 -3.89 1.75 42.95
N SER A 814 -2.56 1.59 43.11
CA SER A 814 -1.67 2.63 43.61
C SER A 814 -1.36 3.72 42.59
N ASN A 815 -1.32 3.40 41.29
CA ASN A 815 -0.88 4.33 40.24
C ASN A 815 -1.76 4.20 39.00
N VAL A 816 -2.48 5.27 38.66
CA VAL A 816 -3.45 5.31 37.57
C VAL A 816 -3.11 6.48 36.64
N GLY A 817 -2.79 6.21 35.38
CA GLY A 817 -2.47 7.22 34.38
C GLY A 817 -3.31 7.12 33.12
N GLY A 818 -3.65 8.24 32.48
CA GLY A 818 -4.30 8.20 31.17
C GLY A 818 -3.37 7.71 30.05
N LEU A 819 -2.06 7.99 30.14
CA LEU A 819 -1.03 7.43 29.26
C LEU A 819 -0.21 6.35 29.97
N ILE A 820 0.36 6.68 31.14
CA ILE A 820 1.34 5.82 31.84
C ILE A 820 0.95 5.67 33.32
N GLY A 821 0.85 4.44 33.83
CA GLY A 821 0.63 4.24 35.27
C GLY A 821 1.82 4.73 36.10
N HIS A 822 3.01 4.19 35.84
CA HIS A 822 4.25 4.55 36.54
C HIS A 822 5.41 4.73 35.57
N ASN A 823 6.03 5.91 35.55
CA ASN A 823 7.28 6.19 34.85
C ASN A 823 8.44 6.25 35.85
N GLN A 824 9.46 5.42 35.65
CA GLN A 824 10.67 5.35 36.48
C GLN A 824 11.91 5.49 35.59
N GLY A 825 12.59 6.63 35.66
CA GLY A 825 13.80 6.92 34.87
C GLY A 825 13.58 7.10 33.36
N GLY A 826 12.34 6.99 32.88
CA GLY A 826 12.02 7.04 31.45
C GLY A 826 11.87 8.47 30.90
N ARG A 827 12.14 8.62 29.60
CA ARG A 827 11.94 9.85 28.83
C ARG A 827 10.61 9.79 28.07
N ILE A 828 9.75 10.78 28.31
CA ILE A 828 8.46 10.95 27.64
C ILE A 828 8.51 12.25 26.83
N ASP A 829 8.27 12.15 25.52
CA ASP A 829 8.38 13.30 24.63
C ASP A 829 7.25 13.31 23.59
N ASN A 830 6.62 14.46 23.40
CA ASN A 830 5.52 14.64 22.47
C ASN A 830 4.41 13.56 22.65
N ALA A 831 3.93 13.39 23.88
CA ALA A 831 2.93 12.39 24.21
C ALA A 831 1.60 13.03 24.64
N SER A 832 0.49 12.34 24.42
CA SER A 832 -0.83 12.88 24.79
C SER A 832 -1.84 11.85 25.30
N ALA A 833 -2.70 12.28 26.23
CA ALA A 833 -3.81 11.48 26.73
C ALA A 833 -5.13 12.27 26.75
N SER A 834 -6.25 11.62 26.40
CA SER A 834 -7.56 12.29 26.31
C SER A 834 -8.74 11.54 26.95
N GLY A 835 -8.59 10.25 27.28
CA GLY A 835 -9.67 9.50 27.91
C GLY A 835 -9.83 9.78 29.41
N THR A 836 -10.95 9.33 29.98
CA THR A 836 -11.27 9.55 31.40
C THR A 836 -10.41 8.66 32.31
N VAL A 837 -9.88 9.21 33.40
CA VAL A 837 -9.05 8.51 34.38
C VAL A 837 -9.72 8.50 35.75
N LYS A 838 -10.01 7.32 36.29
CA LYS A 838 -10.64 7.15 37.62
C LYS A 838 -9.79 6.26 38.51
N GLY A 839 -9.34 6.80 39.64
CA GLY A 839 -8.55 6.09 40.64
C GLY A 839 -9.24 5.96 42.00
N GLY A 840 -8.63 5.12 42.85
CA GLY A 840 -9.11 4.78 44.18
C GLY A 840 -8.79 5.78 45.30
N ARG A 841 -8.90 5.28 46.54
CA ARG A 841 -8.44 5.98 47.75
C ARG A 841 -6.92 5.88 47.85
N ASN A 842 -6.24 6.93 48.32
CA ASN A 842 -4.78 6.99 48.49
C ASN A 842 -3.94 6.68 47.23
N ALA A 843 -4.55 6.77 46.04
CA ALA A 843 -3.89 6.48 44.77
C ALA A 843 -3.20 7.72 44.19
N ASN A 844 -2.20 7.50 43.34
CA ASN A 844 -1.59 8.52 42.49
C ASN A 844 -2.27 8.49 41.13
N ILE A 845 -2.93 9.58 40.75
CA ILE A 845 -3.86 9.62 39.61
C ILE A 845 -3.48 10.80 38.72
N GLY A 846 -3.07 10.52 37.49
CA GLY A 846 -2.69 11.53 36.52
C GLY A 846 -3.45 11.40 35.20
N GLY A 847 -3.84 12.52 34.60
CA GLY A 847 -4.43 12.49 33.26
C GLY A 847 -3.43 12.02 32.19
N LEU A 848 -2.12 12.23 32.39
CA LEU A 848 -1.06 11.61 31.60
C LEU A 848 -0.37 10.48 32.38
N ILE A 849 0.15 10.76 33.58
CA ILE A 849 1.02 9.83 34.31
C ILE A 849 0.59 9.70 35.77
N GLY A 850 0.37 8.48 36.27
CA GLY A 850 0.08 8.28 37.70
C GLY A 850 1.24 8.73 38.59
N THR A 851 2.40 8.10 38.42
CA THR A 851 3.64 8.42 39.15
C THR A 851 4.80 8.66 38.19
N ASN A 852 5.53 9.76 38.36
CA ASN A 852 6.79 10.05 37.69
C ASN A 852 7.93 10.11 38.71
N GLN A 853 8.94 9.25 38.54
CA GLN A 853 10.12 9.18 39.39
C GLN A 853 11.37 9.19 38.53
N ASP A 854 12.28 10.14 38.79
CA ASP A 854 13.55 10.28 38.06
C ASP A 854 13.39 10.43 36.54
N GLY A 855 12.18 10.75 36.08
CA GLY A 855 11.78 10.79 34.67
C GLY A 855 11.68 12.20 34.12
N SER A 856 11.81 12.31 32.80
CA SER A 856 11.66 13.58 32.07
C SER A 856 10.43 13.54 31.17
N ILE A 857 9.67 14.64 31.17
CA ILE A 857 8.46 14.81 30.38
C ILE A 857 8.55 16.14 29.65
N SER A 858 8.50 16.08 28.32
CA SER A 858 8.54 17.26 27.46
C SER A 858 7.44 17.26 26.40
N ASN A 859 6.99 18.45 25.99
CA ASN A 859 6.11 18.66 24.84
C ASN A 859 4.80 17.86 24.91
N SER A 860 4.27 17.61 26.11
CA SER A 860 3.21 16.63 26.32
C SER A 860 1.92 17.26 26.85
N SER A 861 0.77 16.61 26.61
CA SER A 861 -0.53 17.18 26.99
C SER A 861 -1.56 16.17 27.51
N ALA A 862 -2.47 16.64 28.36
CA ALA A 862 -3.61 15.84 28.84
C ALA A 862 -4.92 16.61 28.80
N LYS A 863 -5.99 15.93 28.37
CA LYS A 863 -7.33 16.52 28.16
C LYS A 863 -8.47 15.82 28.89
N GLY A 864 -8.26 14.59 29.34
CA GLY A 864 -9.30 13.77 29.95
C GLY A 864 -9.75 14.23 31.34
N TYR A 865 -10.96 13.83 31.76
CA TYR A 865 -11.43 14.02 33.13
C TYR A 865 -10.65 13.12 34.10
N VAL A 866 -10.16 13.68 35.21
CA VAL A 866 -9.38 12.95 36.22
C VAL A 866 -10.09 13.01 37.57
N ALA A 867 -10.38 11.84 38.15
CA ALA A 867 -11.09 11.73 39.43
C ALA A 867 -10.39 10.79 40.42
N GLY A 868 -10.20 11.28 41.65
CA GLY A 868 -9.68 10.53 42.78
C GLY A 868 -10.56 10.61 44.03
N LEU A 869 -10.40 9.64 44.93
CA LEU A 869 -11.14 9.57 46.19
C LEU A 869 -10.31 10.14 47.36
N TYR A 870 -10.73 9.84 48.58
CA TYR A 870 -10.05 10.25 49.83
C TYR A 870 -8.54 10.00 49.80
N GLY A 871 -7.75 11.01 50.22
CA GLY A 871 -6.31 10.92 50.43
C GLY A 871 -5.45 10.70 49.17
N SER A 872 -6.04 10.82 47.98
CA SER A 872 -5.32 10.62 46.71
C SER A 872 -4.45 11.82 46.31
N ASN A 873 -3.48 11.57 45.42
CA ASN A 873 -2.76 12.61 44.71
C ASN A 873 -3.33 12.68 43.29
N VAL A 874 -4.00 13.77 42.93
CA VAL A 874 -4.74 13.90 41.67
C VAL A 874 -4.17 15.05 40.85
N GLY A 875 -3.64 14.76 39.67
CA GLY A 875 -3.14 15.76 38.73
C GLY A 875 -3.78 15.63 37.36
N GLY A 876 -4.06 16.75 36.68
CA GLY A 876 -4.47 16.69 35.26
C GLY A 876 -3.36 16.17 34.35
N LEU A 877 -2.08 16.34 34.71
CA LEU A 877 -0.94 15.69 34.05
C LEU A 877 -0.40 14.54 34.89
N ILE A 878 0.04 14.80 36.13
CA ILE A 878 0.78 13.84 36.97
C ILE A 878 0.16 13.73 38.37
N GLY A 879 -0.10 12.51 38.86
CA GLY A 879 -0.53 12.32 40.24
C GLY A 879 0.59 12.66 41.24
N TYR A 880 1.68 11.91 41.18
CA TYR A 880 2.86 12.08 42.04
C TYR A 880 4.14 12.26 41.21
N ASN A 881 4.93 13.29 41.51
CA ASN A 881 6.18 13.60 40.81
C ASN A 881 7.33 13.71 41.81
N ARG A 882 8.44 13.00 41.55
CA ARG A 882 9.65 13.05 42.38
C ARG A 882 10.90 13.07 41.52
N ASN A 883 11.80 14.01 41.81
CA ASN A 883 13.06 14.17 41.09
C ASN A 883 12.85 14.23 39.56
N GLY A 884 11.73 14.82 39.14
CA GLY A 884 11.30 14.85 37.75
C GLY A 884 11.65 16.17 37.08
N ARG A 885 11.82 16.12 35.75
CA ARG A 885 11.91 17.32 34.91
C ARG A 885 10.67 17.41 34.02
N ILE A 886 9.87 18.45 34.23
CA ILE A 886 8.64 18.72 33.50
C ILE A 886 8.81 20.02 32.72
N ASP A 887 8.69 19.95 31.40
CA ASP A 887 8.93 21.09 30.53
C ASP A 887 7.96 21.15 29.35
N ASN A 888 7.44 22.33 29.05
CA ASN A 888 6.53 22.56 27.91
C ASN A 888 5.33 21.61 27.90
N VAL A 889 4.47 21.72 28.90
CA VAL A 889 3.30 20.83 29.09
C VAL A 889 2.00 21.60 29.21
N THR A 890 0.91 21.02 28.71
CA THR A 890 -0.42 21.66 28.72
C THR A 890 -1.51 20.71 29.21
N VAL A 891 -2.39 21.19 30.08
CA VAL A 891 -3.57 20.46 30.59
C VAL A 891 -4.86 21.26 30.42
N THR A 892 -5.93 20.56 30.03
CA THR A 892 -7.27 21.16 29.76
C THR A 892 -8.43 20.38 30.40
N GLY A 893 -8.20 19.17 30.90
CA GLY A 893 -9.24 18.33 31.51
C GLY A 893 -9.65 18.78 32.90
N MET A 894 -10.89 18.48 33.30
CA MET A 894 -11.37 18.72 34.67
C MET A 894 -10.70 17.76 35.67
N VAL A 895 -10.40 18.25 36.87
CA VAL A 895 -9.76 17.47 37.94
C VAL A 895 -10.60 17.51 39.22
N THR A 896 -10.89 16.35 39.80
CA THR A 896 -11.63 16.24 41.07
C THR A 896 -10.93 15.31 42.05
N GLY A 897 -10.74 15.74 43.29
CA GLY A 897 -10.23 14.92 44.39
C GLY A 897 -11.15 14.93 45.61
N GLY A 898 -11.11 13.86 46.39
CA GLY A 898 -11.86 13.74 47.65
C GLY A 898 -11.24 14.52 48.81
N ASP A 899 -11.72 14.23 50.02
CA ASP A 899 -11.17 14.80 51.25
C ASP A 899 -9.71 14.40 51.47
N LYS A 900 -8.91 15.29 52.06
CA LYS A 900 -7.46 15.14 52.36
C LYS A 900 -6.57 14.84 51.15
N ALA A 901 -7.07 14.99 49.93
CA ALA A 901 -6.29 14.78 48.72
C ALA A 901 -5.35 15.97 48.45
N ASN A 902 -4.30 15.73 47.65
CA ASN A 902 -3.52 16.77 47.00
C ASN A 902 -3.96 16.85 45.53
N ILE A 903 -4.49 18.00 45.11
CA ILE A 903 -5.09 18.17 43.79
C ILE A 903 -4.38 19.29 43.04
N GLY A 904 -3.84 18.99 41.87
CA GLY A 904 -3.27 19.96 40.95
C GLY A 904 -3.97 19.93 39.61
N GLY A 905 -4.16 21.08 38.95
CA GLY A 905 -4.52 21.07 37.53
C GLY A 905 -3.43 20.38 36.70
N LEU A 906 -2.15 20.55 37.05
CA LEU A 906 -1.03 19.82 36.45
C LEU A 906 -0.58 18.64 37.33
N ILE A 907 -0.15 18.89 38.57
CA ILE A 907 0.49 17.90 39.44
C ILE A 907 -0.18 17.83 40.82
N GLY A 908 -0.59 16.64 41.27
CA GLY A 908 -1.15 16.45 42.61
C GLY A 908 -0.12 16.75 43.70
N TYR A 909 0.97 15.98 43.73
CA TYR A 909 2.09 16.13 44.66
C TYR A 909 3.42 16.15 43.91
N SER A 910 4.29 17.12 44.21
CA SER A 910 5.64 17.22 43.64
C SER A 910 6.71 17.35 44.73
N GLU A 911 7.85 16.69 44.50
CA GLU A 911 9.05 16.84 45.34
C GLU A 911 10.34 16.89 44.51
N LYS A 912 11.27 17.78 44.89
CA LYS A 912 12.65 17.86 44.35
C LYS A 912 12.69 17.96 42.82
N SER A 913 11.73 18.64 42.22
CA SER A 913 11.52 18.63 40.78
C SER A 913 11.65 20.01 40.14
N SER A 914 11.88 20.01 38.83
CA SER A 914 11.90 21.20 37.98
C SER A 914 10.64 21.20 37.12
N ILE A 915 9.81 22.24 37.26
CA ILE A 915 8.57 22.44 36.51
C ILE A 915 8.68 23.77 35.77
N ALA A 916 8.80 23.70 34.45
CA ALA A 916 8.97 24.88 33.60
C ALA A 916 7.98 24.89 32.44
N ASN A 917 7.62 26.10 31.99
CA ASN A 917 6.83 26.29 30.77
C ASN A 917 5.51 25.49 30.79
N ALA A 918 4.86 25.42 31.95
CA ALA A 918 3.64 24.65 32.14
C ALA A 918 2.40 25.54 32.07
N SER A 919 1.35 25.03 31.43
CA SER A 919 0.06 25.71 31.31
C SER A 919 -1.09 24.82 31.79
N SER A 920 -1.90 25.35 32.70
CA SER A 920 -3.15 24.73 33.16
C SER A 920 -4.33 25.59 32.75
N THR A 921 -5.12 25.05 31.83
CA THR A 921 -6.35 25.65 31.26
C THR A 921 -7.54 24.72 31.47
N SER A 922 -7.47 23.90 32.50
CA SER A 922 -8.54 23.02 32.96
C SER A 922 -9.84 23.78 33.19
N GLN A 923 -10.97 23.14 32.92
CA GLN A 923 -12.28 23.75 33.18
C GLN A 923 -12.47 24.06 34.67
N SER A 924 -12.13 23.11 35.54
CA SER A 924 -12.11 23.29 36.99
C SER A 924 -11.18 22.31 37.68
N VAL A 925 -10.68 22.72 38.85
CA VAL A 925 -9.95 21.89 39.80
C VAL A 925 -10.69 21.95 41.13
N THR A 926 -11.25 20.83 41.58
CA THR A 926 -12.11 20.77 42.76
C THR A 926 -11.59 19.74 43.76
N GLY A 927 -11.43 20.14 45.03
CA GLY A 927 -11.04 19.24 46.12
C GLY A 927 -12.03 19.25 47.28
N GLY A 928 -12.06 18.17 48.06
CA GLY A 928 -12.89 18.04 49.25
C GLY A 928 -12.38 18.83 50.47
N ASN A 929 -12.77 18.35 51.66
CA ASN A 929 -12.35 18.91 52.94
C ASN A 929 -10.88 18.61 53.24
N ASP A 930 -10.21 19.48 53.98
CA ASP A 930 -8.83 19.29 54.45
C ASP A 930 -7.83 19.03 53.29
N ALA A 931 -8.16 19.49 52.08
CA ALA A 931 -7.42 19.21 50.85
C ALA A 931 -6.38 20.31 50.54
N ARG A 932 -5.37 19.96 49.73
CA ARG A 932 -4.41 20.91 49.17
C ARG A 932 -4.67 21.03 47.68
N ILE A 933 -5.07 22.21 47.22
CA ILE A 933 -5.63 22.39 45.88
C ILE A 933 -4.89 23.53 45.19
N GLY A 934 -4.24 23.23 44.07
CA GLY A 934 -3.58 24.21 43.21
C GLY A 934 -4.09 24.11 41.78
N GLY A 935 -4.26 25.24 41.10
CA GLY A 935 -4.57 25.21 39.67
C GLY A 935 -3.41 24.66 38.82
N LEU A 936 -2.17 24.68 39.32
CA LEU A 936 -1.03 23.95 38.76
C LEU A 936 -0.60 22.79 39.67
N VAL A 937 -0.19 23.05 40.92
CA VAL A 937 0.36 22.03 41.83
C VAL A 937 -0.39 21.98 43.16
N GLY A 938 -0.87 20.82 43.59
CA GLY A 938 -1.55 20.68 44.88
C GLY A 938 -0.61 20.90 46.07
N HIS A 939 0.46 20.11 46.13
CA HIS A 939 1.53 20.21 47.12
C HIS A 939 2.90 20.21 46.44
N SER A 940 3.75 21.17 46.80
CA SER A 940 5.10 21.33 46.25
C SER A 940 6.13 21.37 47.37
N LEU A 941 7.19 20.56 47.23
CA LEU A 941 8.21 20.35 48.27
C LEU A 941 9.62 20.34 47.65
N ASN A 942 10.46 21.32 47.98
CA ASN A 942 11.80 21.44 47.39
C ASN A 942 11.80 21.54 45.85
N ASP A 943 10.75 22.10 45.25
CA ASP A 943 10.65 22.23 43.80
C ASP A 943 11.13 23.61 43.29
N ASN A 944 11.41 23.67 42.00
CA ASN A 944 11.56 24.90 41.23
C ASN A 944 10.43 24.99 40.20
N ILE A 945 9.56 25.99 40.33
CA ILE A 945 8.44 26.27 39.43
C ILE A 945 8.72 27.58 38.69
N ALA A 946 8.86 27.51 37.37
CA ALA A 946 9.24 28.64 36.54
C ALA A 946 8.34 28.82 35.32
N ASN A 947 8.16 30.08 34.87
CA ASN A 947 7.59 30.43 33.56
C ASN A 947 6.24 29.73 33.27
N SER A 948 5.36 29.66 34.27
CA SER A 948 4.13 28.86 34.21
C SER A 948 2.89 29.71 34.46
N SER A 949 1.77 29.33 33.84
CA SER A 949 0.53 30.12 33.88
C SER A 949 -0.71 29.25 34.13
N VAL A 950 -1.70 29.82 34.82
CA VAL A 950 -2.96 29.15 35.14
C VAL A 950 -4.15 30.06 34.88
N SER A 951 -5.16 29.51 34.21
CA SER A 951 -6.46 30.15 33.96
C SER A 951 -7.64 29.25 34.33
N THR A 952 -7.44 28.36 35.30
CA THR A 952 -8.39 27.35 35.78
C THR A 952 -9.11 27.81 37.04
N THR A 953 -10.44 27.58 37.14
CA THR A 953 -11.17 27.81 38.39
C THR A 953 -10.80 26.78 39.45
N VAL A 954 -10.44 27.23 40.65
CA VAL A 954 -10.00 26.37 41.76
C VAL A 954 -10.97 26.46 42.93
N THR A 955 -11.55 25.33 43.35
CA THR A 955 -12.55 25.28 44.42
C THR A 955 -12.15 24.27 45.49
N GLY A 956 -12.12 24.70 46.75
CA GLY A 956 -11.96 23.84 47.91
C GLY A 956 -13.06 24.00 48.94
N TYR A 957 -13.25 22.96 49.75
CA TYR A 957 -14.25 22.95 50.82
C TYR A 957 -13.63 23.42 52.15
N TYR A 958 -14.01 22.84 53.28
CA TYR A 958 -13.62 23.32 54.61
C TYR A 958 -12.17 22.96 54.94
N ARG A 959 -11.47 23.83 55.69
CA ARG A 959 -10.10 23.61 56.18
C ARG A 959 -9.05 23.34 55.10
N SER A 960 -9.28 23.81 53.88
CA SER A 960 -8.45 23.48 52.73
C SER A 960 -7.39 24.57 52.46
N ARG A 961 -6.30 24.19 51.78
CA ARG A 961 -5.25 25.09 51.31
C ARG A 961 -5.39 25.26 49.81
N ILE A 962 -5.72 26.45 49.34
CA ILE A 962 -6.26 26.66 48.00
C ILE A 962 -5.49 27.79 47.34
N GLY A 963 -4.80 27.48 46.24
CA GLY A 963 -4.05 28.45 45.45
C GLY A 963 -4.43 28.41 43.98
N GLY A 964 -4.48 29.56 43.31
CA GLY A 964 -4.66 29.59 41.86
C GLY A 964 -3.54 28.87 41.11
N LEU A 965 -2.30 28.89 41.64
CA LEU A 965 -1.15 28.14 41.13
C LEU A 965 -0.80 26.96 42.04
N VAL A 966 -0.50 27.20 43.32
CA VAL A 966 -0.02 26.18 44.25
C VAL A 966 -0.87 26.13 45.52
N GLY A 967 -1.40 24.96 45.89
CA GLY A 967 -2.15 24.80 47.14
C GLY A 967 -1.28 25.02 48.38
N HIS A 968 -0.18 24.28 48.47
CA HIS A 968 0.81 24.41 49.52
C HIS A 968 2.24 24.31 48.96
N SER A 969 3.08 25.30 49.27
CA SER A 969 4.49 25.32 48.89
C SER A 969 5.38 25.21 50.13
N GLN A 970 6.36 24.33 50.10
CA GLN A 970 7.35 24.17 51.17
C GLN A 970 8.76 24.14 50.57
N ASN A 971 9.63 25.06 50.99
CA ASN A 971 10.99 25.22 50.43
C ASN A 971 10.99 25.24 48.89
N THR A 972 10.04 25.94 48.30
CA THR A 972 9.82 25.96 46.85
C THR A 972 10.25 27.31 46.26
N ASP A 973 10.96 27.29 45.15
CA ASP A 973 11.25 28.50 44.37
C ASP A 973 10.19 28.66 43.27
N ILE A 974 9.35 29.70 43.38
CA ILE A 974 8.30 30.05 42.40
C ILE A 974 8.69 31.36 41.70
N THR A 975 8.97 31.30 40.40
CA THR A 975 9.50 32.45 39.64
C THR A 975 8.79 32.64 38.30
N ASN A 976 8.49 33.89 37.94
CA ASN A 976 7.86 34.23 36.65
C ASN A 976 6.54 33.47 36.40
N THR A 977 5.64 33.46 37.38
CA THR A 977 4.38 32.71 37.30
C THR A 977 3.15 33.61 37.33
N SER A 978 2.02 33.12 36.81
CA SER A 978 0.76 33.86 36.83
C SER A 978 -0.48 32.97 37.06
N ALA A 979 -1.48 33.53 37.76
CA ALA A 979 -2.81 32.94 37.91
C ALA A 979 -3.91 33.98 37.67
N SER A 980 -4.96 33.62 36.93
CA SER A 980 -5.97 34.58 36.44
C SER A 980 -7.44 34.20 36.67
N ALA A 981 -7.73 32.95 37.04
CA ALA A 981 -9.10 32.47 37.21
C ALA A 981 -9.51 32.37 38.69
N MET A 982 -10.82 32.24 38.94
CA MET A 982 -11.41 32.29 40.28
C MET A 982 -10.85 31.24 41.24
N VAL A 983 -10.65 31.63 42.49
CA VAL A 983 -10.25 30.76 43.61
C VAL A 983 -11.29 30.88 44.74
N GLU A 984 -11.95 29.76 45.09
CA GLU A 984 -13.01 29.71 46.10
C GLU A 984 -12.68 28.70 47.21
N GLY A 985 -12.77 29.15 48.47
CA GLY A 985 -12.65 28.33 49.66
C GLY A 985 -13.81 28.55 50.63
N ARG A 986 -14.18 27.49 51.36
CA ARG A 986 -15.19 27.56 52.43
C ARG A 986 -14.54 28.04 53.74
N ASP A 987 -15.18 27.73 54.86
CA ASP A 987 -14.72 28.16 56.18
C ASP A 987 -13.38 27.51 56.57
N ASP A 988 -12.66 28.16 57.48
CA ASP A 988 -11.39 27.72 58.07
C ASP A 988 -10.26 27.49 57.05
N SER A 989 -10.34 28.11 55.88
CA SER A 989 -9.47 27.81 54.73
C SER A 989 -8.37 28.85 54.52
N GLN A 990 -7.30 28.43 53.86
CA GLN A 990 -6.19 29.28 53.42
C GLN A 990 -6.29 29.47 51.91
N VAL A 991 -6.69 30.66 51.47
CA VAL A 991 -7.08 30.92 50.07
C VAL A 991 -6.20 32.02 49.49
N GLY A 992 -5.42 31.68 48.47
CA GLY A 992 -4.53 32.62 47.78
C GLY A 992 -4.80 32.66 46.27
N GLY A 993 -4.75 33.85 45.67
CA GLY A 993 -4.87 33.96 44.21
C GLY A 993 -3.74 33.25 43.45
N LEU A 994 -2.54 33.12 44.05
CA LEU A 994 -1.43 32.33 43.54
C LEU A 994 -1.12 31.12 44.44
N VAL A 995 -0.87 31.34 45.73
CA VAL A 995 -0.46 30.27 46.68
C VAL A 995 -1.37 30.21 47.90
N GLY A 996 -1.94 29.06 48.23
CA GLY A 996 -2.78 28.93 49.44
C GLY A 996 -1.97 29.12 50.72
N HIS A 997 -0.96 28.28 50.93
CA HIS A 997 -0.02 28.37 52.05
C HIS A 997 1.41 28.23 51.56
N SER A 998 2.22 29.25 51.80
CA SER A 998 3.64 29.26 51.49
C SER A 998 4.46 29.13 52.77
N GLN A 999 5.36 28.16 52.81
CA GLN A 999 6.26 27.91 53.94
C GLN A 999 7.71 27.89 53.46
N ASP A 1000 8.56 28.71 54.08
CA ASP A 1000 10.01 28.77 53.84
C ASP A 1000 10.39 28.80 52.33
N SER A 1001 9.53 29.42 51.52
CA SER A 1001 9.62 29.41 50.05
C SER A 1001 10.08 30.76 49.50
N ARG A 1002 10.32 30.84 48.19
CA ARG A 1002 10.56 32.11 47.50
C ARG A 1002 9.53 32.30 46.40
N ILE A 1003 8.87 33.45 46.38
CA ILE A 1003 7.94 33.84 45.32
C ILE A 1003 8.48 35.11 44.69
N ASN A 1004 8.92 35.03 43.44
CA ASN A 1004 9.57 36.14 42.74
C ASN A 1004 8.92 36.41 41.38
N ASN A 1005 8.82 37.68 41.00
CA ASN A 1005 8.31 38.11 39.69
C ASN A 1005 6.99 37.42 39.28
N SER A 1006 6.06 37.29 40.22
CA SER A 1006 4.83 36.51 40.01
C SER A 1006 3.58 37.36 40.18
N SER A 1007 2.51 36.97 39.49
CA SER A 1007 1.29 37.78 39.41
C SER A 1007 0.00 36.99 39.66
N ALA A 1008 -1.01 37.67 40.19
CA ALA A 1008 -2.35 37.11 40.36
C ALA A 1008 -3.42 38.13 39.97
N SER A 1009 -4.42 37.69 39.21
CA SER A 1009 -5.57 38.50 38.79
C SER A 1009 -6.92 37.83 39.05
N ALA A 1010 -6.91 36.75 39.82
CA ALA A 1010 -8.08 35.98 40.21
C ALA A 1010 -9.06 36.75 41.10
N THR A 1011 -10.35 36.42 41.02
CA THR A 1011 -11.28 36.65 42.15
C THR A 1011 -11.01 35.60 43.22
N VAL A 1012 -10.77 36.02 44.46
CA VAL A 1012 -10.40 35.16 45.58
C VAL A 1012 -11.46 35.27 46.69
N ASN A 1013 -12.16 34.19 46.98
CA ASN A 1013 -13.23 34.14 47.97
C ASN A 1013 -12.90 33.12 49.07
N GLY A 1014 -12.97 33.54 50.33
CA GLY A 1014 -12.86 32.65 51.48
C GLY A 1014 -14.05 32.79 52.43
N GLY A 1015 -14.41 31.68 53.09
CA GLY A 1015 -15.47 31.65 54.10
C GLY A 1015 -15.10 32.33 55.42
N THR A 1016 -15.82 31.95 56.47
CA THR A 1016 -15.62 32.36 57.87
C THR A 1016 -14.30 31.82 58.41
N ASN A 1017 -13.62 32.58 59.27
CA ASN A 1017 -12.37 32.19 59.91
C ASN A 1017 -11.23 31.79 58.93
N SER A 1018 -11.25 32.37 57.73
CA SER A 1018 -10.32 32.04 56.65
C SER A 1018 -9.18 33.06 56.54
N GLN A 1019 -8.08 32.63 55.93
CA GLN A 1019 -6.93 33.48 55.59
C GLN A 1019 -6.92 33.67 54.09
N VAL A 1020 -7.27 34.87 53.62
CA VAL A 1020 -7.57 35.15 52.22
C VAL A 1020 -6.63 36.22 51.68
N GLY A 1021 -5.85 35.90 50.66
CA GLY A 1021 -4.90 36.82 50.03
C GLY A 1021 -5.04 36.88 48.51
N GLY A 1022 -4.89 38.06 47.93
CA GLY A 1022 -4.89 38.20 46.47
C GLY A 1022 -3.72 37.48 45.79
N LEU A 1023 -2.59 37.28 46.49
CA LEU A 1023 -1.46 36.44 46.07
C LEU A 1023 -1.33 35.20 46.95
N VAL A 1024 -1.16 35.37 48.27
CA VAL A 1024 -0.89 34.25 49.19
C VAL A 1024 -1.90 34.20 50.35
N GLY A 1025 -2.50 33.06 50.67
CA GLY A 1025 -3.40 32.97 51.84
C GLY A 1025 -2.64 33.15 53.16
N TYR A 1026 -1.64 32.28 53.37
CA TYR A 1026 -0.74 32.28 54.53
C TYR A 1026 0.73 32.25 54.09
N ASN A 1027 1.51 33.24 54.50
CA ASN A 1027 2.95 33.29 54.29
C ASN A 1027 3.70 33.02 55.60
N GLN A 1028 4.25 31.82 55.75
CA GLN A 1028 5.01 31.35 56.91
C GLN A 1028 6.50 31.30 56.59
N GLY A 1029 7.20 32.41 56.80
CA GLY A 1029 8.66 32.48 56.60
C GLY A 1029 9.12 32.56 55.14
N SER A 1030 8.21 32.67 54.16
CA SER A 1030 8.59 32.82 52.75
C SER A 1030 8.93 34.26 52.37
N ASP A 1031 9.81 34.39 51.37
CA ASP A 1031 10.21 35.66 50.77
C ASP A 1031 9.40 35.93 49.49
N ILE A 1032 8.54 36.95 49.52
CA ILE A 1032 7.76 37.43 48.37
C ILE A 1032 8.43 38.70 47.83
N ASN A 1033 8.86 38.69 46.57
CA ASN A 1033 9.46 39.86 45.92
C ASN A 1033 8.89 40.09 44.52
N ASN A 1034 8.79 41.37 44.12
CA ASN A 1034 8.38 41.80 42.78
C ASN A 1034 7.02 41.21 42.34
N ALA A 1035 6.04 41.18 43.27
CA ALA A 1035 4.72 40.62 43.01
C ALA A 1035 3.76 41.67 42.45
N THR A 1036 2.91 41.28 41.48
CA THR A 1036 1.86 42.15 40.93
C THR A 1036 0.49 41.52 41.11
N VAL A 1037 -0.43 42.19 41.80
CA VAL A 1037 -1.79 41.67 42.05
C VAL A 1037 -2.85 42.63 41.51
N SER A 1038 -3.83 42.08 40.80
CA SER A 1038 -5.00 42.78 40.28
C SER A 1038 -6.26 41.95 40.53
N ALA A 1039 -6.66 41.82 41.79
CA ALA A 1039 -7.65 40.83 42.26
C ALA A 1039 -8.81 41.47 43.02
N THR A 1040 -9.96 40.81 43.00
CA THR A 1040 -11.05 41.05 43.96
C THR A 1040 -10.98 40.00 45.05
N VAL A 1041 -10.76 40.41 46.30
CA VAL A 1041 -10.51 39.52 47.43
C VAL A 1041 -11.62 39.68 48.46
N SER A 1042 -12.32 38.60 48.79
CA SER A 1042 -13.41 38.61 49.77
C SER A 1042 -13.23 37.52 50.83
N GLY A 1043 -13.41 37.87 52.10
CA GLY A 1043 -13.41 36.92 53.22
C GLY A 1043 -14.66 37.05 54.09
N GLY A 1044 -15.07 35.95 54.72
CA GLY A 1044 -16.19 35.89 55.64
C GLY A 1044 -15.95 36.54 57.01
N THR A 1045 -16.79 36.19 57.98
CA THR A 1045 -16.69 36.66 59.38
C THR A 1045 -15.38 36.20 60.00
N THR A 1046 -14.77 37.04 60.86
CA THR A 1046 -13.49 36.83 61.58
C THR A 1046 -12.26 36.52 60.71
N SER A 1047 -12.37 36.62 59.39
CA SER A 1047 -11.32 36.28 58.45
C SER A 1047 -10.18 37.32 58.39
N LEU A 1048 -9.00 36.88 57.98
CA LEU A 1048 -7.83 37.72 57.69
C LEU A 1048 -7.76 37.92 56.17
N VAL A 1049 -8.02 39.13 55.69
CA VAL A 1049 -8.21 39.42 54.26
C VAL A 1049 -7.19 40.46 53.80
N GLY A 1050 -6.27 40.08 52.92
CA GLY A 1050 -5.26 40.98 52.37
C GLY A 1050 -5.31 41.07 50.85
N GLY A 1051 -5.10 42.27 50.30
CA GLY A 1051 -4.94 42.43 48.86
C GLY A 1051 -3.73 41.67 48.30
N LEU A 1052 -2.67 41.52 49.08
CA LEU A 1052 -1.53 40.64 48.77
C LEU A 1052 -1.62 39.32 49.56
N VAL A 1053 -1.71 39.38 50.89
CA VAL A 1053 -1.69 38.18 51.74
C VAL A 1053 -2.61 38.26 52.95
N GLY A 1054 -3.30 37.16 53.27
CA GLY A 1054 -4.16 37.08 54.45
C GLY A 1054 -3.38 37.23 55.76
N ARG A 1055 -2.48 36.26 56.05
CA ARG A 1055 -1.57 36.28 57.21
C ARG A 1055 -0.11 36.28 56.77
N GLN A 1056 0.67 37.23 57.27
CA GLN A 1056 2.07 37.45 56.88
C GLN A 1056 3.03 37.23 58.04
N GLN A 1057 3.96 36.27 57.93
CA GLN A 1057 5.06 36.06 58.87
C GLN A 1057 6.44 36.08 58.19
N GLY A 1058 6.48 36.03 56.85
CA GLY A 1058 7.71 36.11 56.06
C GLY A 1058 8.09 37.54 55.69
N LYS A 1059 8.70 37.71 54.51
CA LYS A 1059 9.08 39.03 53.98
C LYS A 1059 8.34 39.35 52.70
N VAL A 1060 7.95 40.61 52.54
CA VAL A 1060 7.40 41.17 51.31
C VAL A 1060 8.22 42.37 50.87
N GLY A 1061 8.72 42.34 49.64
CA GLY A 1061 9.39 43.46 49.01
C GLY A 1061 8.84 43.77 47.62
N ASN A 1062 8.82 45.05 47.24
CA ASN A 1062 8.58 45.48 45.86
C ASN A 1062 7.24 44.99 45.27
N ALA A 1063 6.17 44.91 46.08
CA ALA A 1063 4.87 44.46 45.60
C ALA A 1063 4.00 45.62 45.10
N PHE A 1064 3.22 45.38 44.04
CA PHE A 1064 2.21 46.31 43.53
C PHE A 1064 0.83 45.65 43.51
N VAL A 1065 -0.14 46.23 44.22
CA VAL A 1065 -1.47 45.64 44.42
C VAL A 1065 -2.57 46.63 44.03
N LYS A 1066 -3.56 46.15 43.28
CA LYS A 1066 -4.78 46.89 42.93
C LYS A 1066 -6.01 45.99 42.94
N GLY A 1067 -7.19 46.58 43.00
CA GLY A 1067 -8.48 45.87 43.01
C GLY A 1067 -9.33 46.22 44.22
N SER A 1068 -10.03 45.24 44.79
CA SER A 1068 -10.86 45.45 45.97
C SER A 1068 -10.65 44.35 47.01
N VAL A 1069 -10.70 44.71 48.29
CA VAL A 1069 -10.50 43.82 49.44
C VAL A 1069 -11.67 44.01 50.41
N LYS A 1070 -12.43 42.95 50.64
CA LYS A 1070 -13.66 42.98 51.45
C LYS A 1070 -13.65 41.90 52.53
N GLY A 1071 -13.93 42.29 53.77
CA GLY A 1071 -14.09 41.35 54.88
C GLY A 1071 -15.51 41.29 55.46
N GLY A 1072 -15.86 40.20 56.13
CA GLY A 1072 -17.09 40.08 56.92
C GLY A 1072 -17.02 40.80 58.26
N ALA A 1073 -17.92 40.47 59.19
CA ALA A 1073 -17.90 41.02 60.55
C ALA A 1073 -16.62 40.60 61.30
N TYR A 1074 -16.06 41.47 62.12
CA TYR A 1074 -14.86 41.25 62.96
C TYR A 1074 -13.58 40.85 62.22
N SER A 1075 -13.58 40.95 60.90
CA SER A 1075 -12.45 40.62 60.03
C SER A 1075 -11.29 41.61 60.18
N ARG A 1076 -10.12 41.23 59.68
CA ARG A 1076 -8.93 42.09 59.57
C ARG A 1076 -8.64 42.26 58.08
N VAL A 1077 -8.80 43.47 57.55
CA VAL A 1077 -8.80 43.73 56.11
C VAL A 1077 -7.72 44.77 55.79
N GLY A 1078 -6.78 44.40 54.91
CA GLY A 1078 -5.71 45.30 54.48
C GLY A 1078 -5.48 45.30 52.98
N GLY A 1079 -5.09 46.45 52.41
CA GLY A 1079 -4.77 46.54 50.98
C GLY A 1079 -3.51 45.76 50.58
N LEU A 1080 -2.60 45.46 51.52
CA LEU A 1080 -1.52 44.49 51.36
C LEU A 1080 -1.74 43.27 52.26
N ALA A 1081 -1.89 43.44 53.57
CA ALA A 1081 -1.95 42.34 54.53
C ALA A 1081 -3.19 42.38 55.43
N GLY A 1082 -3.90 41.27 55.61
CA GLY A 1082 -4.95 41.19 56.64
C GLY A 1082 -4.33 41.36 58.03
N GLN A 1083 -3.25 40.64 58.28
CA GLN A 1083 -2.44 40.70 59.50
C GLN A 1083 -0.96 40.57 59.18
N ASN A 1084 -0.17 41.52 59.69
CA ASN A 1084 1.28 41.53 59.53
C ASN A 1084 2.02 41.18 60.84
N GLU A 1085 2.68 40.03 60.82
CA GLU A 1085 3.62 39.50 61.82
C GLU A 1085 5.04 39.36 61.25
N GLY A 1086 5.25 39.75 59.98
CA GLY A 1086 6.53 39.73 59.27
C GLY A 1086 6.95 41.10 58.73
N GLU A 1087 7.85 41.12 57.75
CA GLU A 1087 8.36 42.38 57.20
C GLU A 1087 7.63 42.75 55.90
N ILE A 1088 7.15 43.99 55.79
CA ILE A 1088 6.66 44.56 54.53
C ILE A 1088 7.49 45.81 54.19
N ARG A 1089 8.07 45.84 53.00
CA ARG A 1089 8.89 46.97 52.53
C ARG A 1089 8.64 47.31 51.07
N ASN A 1090 8.89 48.56 50.71
CA ASN A 1090 8.90 49.06 49.33
C ASN A 1090 7.69 48.58 48.49
N SER A 1091 6.49 48.57 49.09
CA SER A 1091 5.31 47.97 48.47
C SER A 1091 4.18 48.99 48.40
N THR A 1092 3.41 48.95 47.30
CA THR A 1092 2.37 49.92 47.00
C THR A 1092 1.03 49.23 46.76
N THR A 1093 -0.04 49.77 47.33
CA THR A 1093 -1.41 49.31 47.06
C THR A 1093 -2.34 50.46 46.71
N THR A 1094 -3.21 50.23 45.73
CA THR A 1094 -4.29 51.13 45.32
C THR A 1094 -5.65 50.48 45.50
N SER A 1095 -5.72 49.35 46.21
CA SER A 1095 -6.97 48.61 46.38
C SER A 1095 -7.92 49.30 47.36
N ASP A 1096 -9.21 49.27 47.02
CA ASP A 1096 -10.26 49.68 47.94
C ASP A 1096 -10.46 48.62 49.04
N VAL A 1097 -10.63 49.07 50.28
CA VAL A 1097 -10.73 48.23 51.48
C VAL A 1097 -12.06 48.49 52.17
N SER A 1098 -12.83 47.44 52.42
CA SER A 1098 -14.13 47.51 53.12
C SER A 1098 -14.35 46.31 54.05
N GLY A 1099 -15.25 46.45 55.03
CA GLY A 1099 -15.58 45.34 55.93
C GLY A 1099 -16.93 45.45 56.63
N GLY A 1100 -17.34 44.38 57.31
CA GLY A 1100 -18.57 44.34 58.12
C GLY A 1100 -18.41 44.92 59.53
N TYR A 1101 -19.44 44.76 60.36
CA TYR A 1101 -19.44 45.22 61.76
C TYR A 1101 -18.19 44.77 62.53
N GLY A 1102 -17.53 45.66 63.27
CA GLY A 1102 -16.36 45.34 64.09
C GLY A 1102 -15.07 45.01 63.32
N ALA A 1103 -15.05 45.19 61.99
CA ALA A 1103 -13.87 44.94 61.17
C ALA A 1103 -12.74 45.95 61.42
N ARG A 1104 -11.51 45.55 61.13
CA ARG A 1104 -10.29 46.36 61.26
C ARG A 1104 -9.71 46.60 59.88
N LEU A 1105 -9.72 47.85 59.42
CA LEU A 1105 -9.48 48.21 58.03
C LEU A 1105 -8.23 49.06 57.90
N GLY A 1106 -7.27 48.65 57.08
CA GLY A 1106 -6.06 49.44 56.82
C GLY A 1106 -5.73 49.53 55.35
N GLY A 1107 -5.24 50.68 54.88
CA GLY A 1107 -4.77 50.81 53.50
C GLY A 1107 -3.60 49.85 53.20
N LEU A 1108 -2.64 49.70 54.11
CA LEU A 1108 -1.58 48.68 54.03
C LEU A 1108 -1.97 47.40 54.79
N ALA A 1109 -2.30 47.50 56.08
CA ALA A 1109 -2.54 46.34 56.93
C ALA A 1109 -3.75 46.48 57.86
N GLY A 1110 -4.58 45.43 57.97
CA GLY A 1110 -5.70 45.43 58.92
C GLY A 1110 -5.22 45.44 60.38
N MET A 1111 -4.21 44.63 60.69
CA MET A 1111 -3.44 44.70 61.92
C MET A 1111 -1.94 44.59 61.65
N ASN A 1112 -1.14 45.31 62.42
CA ASN A 1112 0.31 45.25 62.35
C ASN A 1112 0.94 44.97 63.73
N PHE A 1113 1.91 44.05 63.75
CA PHE A 1113 2.65 43.66 64.95
C PHE A 1113 4.16 43.90 64.83
N THR A 1114 4.64 44.39 63.69
CA THR A 1114 6.09 44.45 63.39
C THR A 1114 6.39 45.46 62.28
N LYS A 1115 7.55 45.35 61.64
CA LYS A 1115 8.10 46.36 60.72
C LYS A 1115 7.32 46.48 59.41
N MET A 1116 6.89 47.70 59.12
CA MET A 1116 6.45 48.13 57.80
C MET A 1116 7.13 49.46 57.45
N TYR A 1117 7.82 49.55 56.32
CA TYR A 1117 8.53 50.77 55.94
C TYR A 1117 8.57 50.98 54.42
N GLN A 1118 8.77 52.23 53.99
CA GLN A 1118 8.85 52.61 52.58
C GLN A 1118 7.68 52.11 51.72
N SER A 1119 6.50 51.95 52.31
CA SER A 1119 5.32 51.40 51.63
C SER A 1119 4.21 52.43 51.53
N SER A 1120 3.34 52.31 50.52
CA SER A 1120 2.34 53.34 50.22
C SER A 1120 0.94 52.78 49.94
N ALA A 1121 -0.08 53.51 50.40
CA ALA A 1121 -1.48 53.16 50.20
C ALA A 1121 -2.25 54.31 49.53
N GLY A 1122 -3.04 53.98 48.49
CA GLY A 1122 -3.78 54.94 47.67
C GLY A 1122 -5.29 54.73 47.57
N GLY A 1123 -5.79 53.52 47.84
CA GLY A 1123 -7.20 53.15 47.64
C GLY A 1123 -8.14 53.60 48.77
N LYS A 1124 -9.45 53.56 48.53
CA LYS A 1124 -10.46 53.99 49.51
C LYS A 1124 -10.50 53.03 50.70
N VAL A 1125 -10.41 53.55 51.92
CA VAL A 1125 -10.69 52.78 53.15
C VAL A 1125 -12.10 53.11 53.63
N ASP A 1126 -13.06 52.25 53.32
CA ASP A 1126 -14.50 52.47 53.56
C ASP A 1126 -14.92 52.05 54.97
N GLY A 1127 -14.42 52.77 55.97
CA GLY A 1127 -14.67 52.52 57.39
C GLY A 1127 -15.77 53.41 57.99
N SER A 1128 -16.50 52.87 58.97
CA SER A 1128 -17.55 53.56 59.71
C SER A 1128 -17.44 53.31 61.21
N ALA A 1129 -17.20 54.37 61.98
CA ALA A 1129 -17.13 54.29 63.44
C ALA A 1129 -18.44 53.79 64.07
N SER A 1130 -19.61 54.13 63.49
CA SER A 1130 -20.92 53.63 63.94
C SER A 1130 -21.09 52.12 63.75
N ALA A 1131 -20.28 51.49 62.90
CA ALA A 1131 -20.24 50.04 62.73
C ALA A 1131 -19.23 49.35 63.68
N GLY A 1132 -18.68 50.07 64.66
CA GLY A 1132 -17.70 49.54 65.62
C GLY A 1132 -16.34 49.20 64.98
N GLN A 1133 -16.02 49.78 63.83
CA GLN A 1133 -14.82 49.49 63.06
C GLN A 1133 -13.64 50.35 63.50
N PHE A 1134 -12.43 49.79 63.43
CA PHE A 1134 -11.18 50.53 63.52
C PHE A 1134 -10.59 50.68 62.13
N TYR A 1135 -10.40 51.90 61.64
CA TYR A 1135 -9.95 52.13 60.27
C TYR A 1135 -8.87 53.22 60.17
N GLY A 1136 -7.88 52.98 59.32
CA GLY A 1136 -6.81 53.93 59.02
C GLY A 1136 -6.26 53.81 57.61
N GLY A 1137 -5.70 54.91 57.09
CA GLY A 1137 -5.15 55.03 55.74
C GLY A 1137 -3.90 54.17 55.52
N LEU A 1138 -3.15 53.86 56.59
CA LEU A 1138 -2.06 52.88 56.58
C LEU A 1138 -2.47 51.61 57.32
N VAL A 1139 -2.88 51.72 58.58
CA VAL A 1139 -3.09 50.55 59.45
C VAL A 1139 -4.40 50.68 60.21
N GLY A 1140 -5.16 49.58 60.31
CA GLY A 1140 -6.36 49.52 61.14
C GLY A 1140 -6.02 49.59 62.62
N ILE A 1141 -5.24 48.63 63.12
CA ILE A 1141 -4.67 48.63 64.48
C ILE A 1141 -3.17 48.34 64.41
N ASP A 1142 -2.37 49.18 65.05
CA ASP A 1142 -0.92 48.99 65.14
C ASP A 1142 -0.47 48.72 66.58
N PHE A 1143 0.28 47.64 66.77
CA PHE A 1143 0.86 47.21 68.06
C PHE A 1143 2.37 47.46 68.14
N TRP A 1144 2.96 48.05 67.10
CA TRP A 1144 4.41 48.20 66.99
C TRP A 1144 4.80 49.68 67.13
N SER A 1145 5.23 50.07 68.33
CA SER A 1145 5.47 51.47 68.71
C SER A 1145 6.76 52.11 68.13
N GLN A 1146 7.61 51.34 67.43
CA GLN A 1146 8.89 51.85 66.91
C GLN A 1146 9.06 51.53 65.41
N THR A 1147 9.13 52.54 64.54
CA THR A 1147 9.42 52.47 63.09
C THR A 1147 8.25 52.09 62.16
N GLN A 1148 7.40 53.09 61.88
CA GLN A 1148 6.65 53.23 60.61
C GLN A 1148 7.35 54.24 59.67
N SER A 1149 8.68 54.22 59.59
CA SER A 1149 9.43 55.26 58.87
C SER A 1149 9.22 55.18 57.35
N PHE A 1150 8.98 56.33 56.72
CA PHE A 1150 8.84 56.50 55.26
C PHE A 1150 7.65 55.76 54.61
N ASN A 1151 6.63 55.36 55.37
CA ASN A 1151 5.35 54.99 54.78
C ASN A 1151 4.58 56.24 54.35
N SER A 1152 3.75 56.12 53.33
CA SER A 1152 2.95 57.25 52.80
C SER A 1152 1.52 56.84 52.48
N VAL A 1153 0.60 57.79 52.65
CA VAL A 1153 -0.77 57.70 52.12
C VAL A 1153 -0.94 58.72 51.02
N PHE A 1154 -1.69 58.36 49.99
CA PHE A 1154 -2.09 59.26 48.92
C PHE A 1154 -3.51 58.90 48.45
N GLY A 1155 -4.05 59.63 47.47
CA GLY A 1155 -5.37 59.34 46.91
C GLY A 1155 -6.49 59.31 47.96
N GLU A 1156 -7.38 58.33 47.87
CA GLU A 1156 -8.53 58.19 48.77
C GLU A 1156 -8.13 57.75 50.18
N ALA A 1157 -7.01 57.03 50.34
CA ALA A 1157 -6.50 56.59 51.64
C ALA A 1157 -6.12 57.77 52.56
N ALA A 1158 -5.73 58.91 51.98
CA ALA A 1158 -5.36 60.11 52.73
C ALA A 1158 -6.56 60.84 53.37
N LYS A 1159 -7.80 60.46 53.04
CA LYS A 1159 -9.02 61.05 53.61
C LYS A 1159 -9.38 60.54 55.00
N VAL A 1160 -8.68 59.51 55.48
CA VAL A 1160 -8.83 58.96 56.84
C VAL A 1160 -7.52 59.11 57.60
N GLN A 1161 -7.59 59.03 58.93
CA GLN A 1161 -6.40 59.06 59.79
C GLN A 1161 -5.41 57.94 59.42
N PRO A 1162 -4.08 58.12 59.52
CA PRO A 1162 -3.11 57.09 59.12
C PRO A 1162 -3.24 55.77 59.88
N VAL A 1163 -3.47 55.83 61.19
CA VAL A 1163 -3.63 54.65 62.07
C VAL A 1163 -4.99 54.74 62.75
N GLY A 1164 -5.77 53.66 62.69
CA GLY A 1164 -7.10 53.62 63.31
C GLY A 1164 -7.07 53.53 64.83
N LEU A 1165 -6.15 52.70 65.37
CA LEU A 1165 -5.87 52.56 66.79
C LEU A 1165 -4.41 52.16 66.99
N GLN A 1166 -3.71 52.87 67.88
CA GLN A 1166 -2.32 52.61 68.23
C GLN A 1166 -2.23 52.03 69.64
N PHE A 1167 -1.40 51.00 69.83
CA PHE A 1167 -0.99 50.47 71.14
C PHE A 1167 0.50 50.69 71.41
#